data_AF-A0A956D6K0-F1
#
_entry.id   AF-A0A956D6K0-F1
#
_cell.length_a   1.000
_cell.length_b   1.000
_cell.length_c   1.000
_cell.angle_alpha   90.00
_cell.angle_beta   90.00
_cell.angle_gamma   90.00
#
_symmetry.space_group_name_H-M   'P 1'
#
loop_
_entity.id
_entity.type
_entity.pdbx_description
1 polymer ?
#
loop_
_entity_poly.entity_id
_entity_poly.type
_entity_poly.pdbx_seq_one_letter_code
_entity_poly.pdbx_strand_id
1 'polypeptide(L)'
;MPPASGPLPRRSLPGSAVVPDVKKELAALAKRVAGKPEKHYPHTFASIFAAGLEVPTELTNVEAFAPLPSHLAWTIRPYADARREALTLVLAPSLETIAAAPLDTLASAEAMARHTQHGLLPAVSAARGLVDALRVASLANRVHTSSNRGYPVEVFFVPGVRYAHLGVQASTSLRHLVCAAASEDYERALAEARLLRDSFGLPTAQDPADHTATREEQQRGFHRAFFAFVFPDSSLASDEVATCRAAGVIPPLELLASVSTLGDVREVLASRDLRFAGSYVHDLAAALPPADTVTFFEELLPALLKKPRHEPLRKTPPRELMRALATLDLDAAWAFLAQHASHPIVGATVLELFRDHPERGTALEAVSKGHGKLAAAAERVLGVADASVPLAAKGTYPDFLHTRPWLAKPKRNEDVVLKGLAILGVERAFVDQTHLPEAPPSGPPLSAEAREALFDDVKRSENVWVQQAWQIEGHRKHAVTHEELAQLATFENLFVDDEALFVATIGLDAIPYFERDWSRHLDYEGGAETFRAATALVSPRMAIAMSRVAAKKSWRGATLAWFRQHAEIVVPGLLPPALGADAKLRRACEDVLLHLRDHGETETIRKAARALGEAATEAVERLLTRDPLLTPAKPPKRPS
;
A
#
# COMPACT_ATOMS: atom_id res chain seq x y z
N MET A 1 -35.42 -28.00 30.55
CA MET A 1 -34.02 -27.52 30.55
C MET A 1 -33.57 -27.50 29.10
N PRO A 2 -33.11 -26.35 28.57
CA PRO A 2 -32.45 -26.36 27.26
C PRO A 2 -31.25 -27.32 27.33
N PRO A 3 -30.91 -28.03 26.24
CA PRO A 3 -29.72 -28.87 26.22
C PRO A 3 -28.53 -28.01 26.64
N ALA A 4 -27.69 -28.53 27.53
CA ALA A 4 -26.44 -27.88 27.91
C ALA A 4 -25.73 -27.48 26.62
N SER A 5 -25.63 -26.16 26.39
CA SER A 5 -24.95 -25.60 25.24
C SER A 5 -23.56 -26.23 25.19
N GLY A 6 -23.31 -27.06 24.18
CA GLY A 6 -21.95 -27.51 23.90
C GLY A 6 -21.05 -26.27 23.80
N PRO A 7 -19.73 -26.43 24.02
CA PRO A 7 -18.81 -25.31 23.86
C PRO A 7 -19.08 -24.66 22.50
N LEU A 8 -19.29 -23.34 22.50
CA LEU A 8 -19.46 -22.58 21.27
C LEU A 8 -18.32 -22.97 20.31
N PRO A 9 -18.60 -23.17 19.02
CA PRO A 9 -17.52 -23.39 18.06
C PRO A 9 -16.52 -22.24 18.21
N ARG A 10 -15.24 -22.58 18.33
CA ARG A 10 -14.18 -21.59 18.46
C ARG A 10 -14.31 -20.56 17.34
N ARG A 11 -14.21 -19.27 17.66
CA ARG A 11 -14.38 -18.16 16.71
C ARG A 11 -13.28 -18.22 15.65
N SER A 12 -13.55 -18.93 14.57
CA SER A 12 -12.82 -18.75 13.33
C SER A 12 -13.34 -17.50 12.62
N LEU A 13 -12.48 -16.79 11.90
CA LEU A 13 -12.95 -15.78 10.95
C LEU A 13 -14.01 -16.40 10.01
N PRO A 14 -15.03 -15.66 9.56
CA PRO A 14 -16.04 -16.18 8.64
C PRO A 14 -15.39 -16.89 7.43
N GLY A 15 -15.75 -18.16 7.20
CA GLY A 15 -15.26 -18.96 6.07
C GLY A 15 -13.85 -19.56 6.22
N SER A 16 -13.26 -19.60 7.42
CA SER A 16 -11.80 -19.70 7.54
C SER A 16 -11.21 -20.87 8.35
N ALA A 17 -12.02 -21.72 8.99
CA ALA A 17 -11.50 -22.93 9.65
C ALA A 17 -11.12 -24.01 8.61
N VAL A 18 -10.32 -23.65 7.61
CA VAL A 18 -9.80 -24.56 6.60
C VAL A 18 -8.41 -24.97 7.06
N VAL A 19 -8.25 -26.24 7.43
CA VAL A 19 -6.92 -26.82 7.62
C VAL A 19 -6.21 -26.74 6.27
N PRO A 20 -5.09 -26.00 6.15
CA PRO A 20 -4.41 -25.84 4.87
C PRO A 20 -3.96 -27.19 4.32
N ASP A 21 -4.02 -27.36 3.00
CA ASP A 21 -3.38 -28.50 2.35
C ASP A 21 -1.86 -28.34 2.44
N VAL A 22 -1.28 -28.96 3.47
CA VAL A 22 0.13 -28.86 3.81
C VAL A 22 1.02 -29.23 2.63
N LYS A 23 0.65 -30.24 1.84
CA LYS A 23 1.46 -30.65 0.67
C LYS A 23 1.47 -29.57 -0.39
N LYS A 24 0.31 -28.95 -0.64
CA LYS A 24 0.19 -27.82 -1.58
C LYS A 24 0.96 -26.59 -1.09
N GLU A 25 0.90 -26.27 0.20
CA GLU A 25 1.64 -25.14 0.79
C GLU A 25 3.16 -25.34 0.67
N LEU A 26 3.68 -26.52 1.01
CA LEU A 26 5.10 -26.82 0.87
C LEU A 26 5.58 -26.77 -0.59
N ALA A 27 4.77 -27.28 -1.52
CA ALA A 27 5.07 -27.21 -2.95
C ALA A 27 5.05 -25.77 -3.47
N ALA A 28 4.12 -24.94 -2.99
CA ALA A 28 4.04 -23.53 -3.34
C ALA A 28 5.25 -22.75 -2.81
N LEU A 29 5.64 -22.98 -1.55
CA LEU A 29 6.84 -22.40 -0.95
C LEU A 29 8.09 -22.78 -1.75
N ALA A 30 8.32 -24.07 -2.01
CA ALA A 30 9.49 -24.55 -2.75
C ALA A 30 9.56 -23.92 -4.15
N LYS A 31 8.43 -23.89 -4.86
CA LYS A 31 8.32 -23.26 -6.18
C LYS A 31 8.59 -21.76 -6.13
N ARG A 32 8.17 -21.08 -5.06
CA ARG A 32 8.35 -19.64 -4.89
C ARG A 32 9.80 -19.29 -4.58
N VAL A 33 10.45 -20.07 -3.71
CA VAL A 33 11.86 -19.88 -3.32
C VAL A 33 12.79 -20.11 -4.52
N ALA A 34 12.57 -21.21 -5.27
CA ALA A 34 13.39 -21.60 -6.41
C ALA A 34 12.91 -21.03 -7.76
N GLY A 35 11.82 -20.26 -7.77
CA GLY A 35 11.18 -19.76 -8.98
C GLY A 35 12.04 -18.74 -9.73
N LYS A 36 11.59 -18.35 -10.93
CA LYS A 36 12.23 -17.25 -11.66
C LYS A 36 12.12 -15.95 -10.84
N PRO A 37 13.11 -15.04 -10.95
CA PRO A 37 12.96 -13.70 -10.39
C PRO A 37 11.64 -13.08 -10.87
N GLU A 38 10.92 -12.40 -9.99
CA GLU A 38 9.75 -11.65 -10.45
C GLU A 38 10.19 -10.48 -11.32
N LYS A 39 9.26 -9.92 -12.09
CA LYS A 39 9.51 -8.76 -12.94
C LYS A 39 10.15 -7.58 -12.19
N HIS A 40 9.98 -7.52 -10.87
CA HIS A 40 10.47 -6.47 -9.99
C HIS A 40 11.64 -6.89 -9.10
N TYR A 41 12.15 -8.13 -9.21
CA TYR A 41 13.32 -8.61 -8.47
C TYR A 41 14.40 -9.04 -9.46
N PRO A 42 15.65 -8.56 -9.31
CA PRO A 42 16.76 -9.05 -10.14
C PRO A 42 17.18 -10.48 -9.76
N HIS A 43 16.79 -10.95 -8.57
CA HIS A 43 17.27 -12.18 -7.95
C HIS A 43 16.11 -13.09 -7.50
N THR A 44 16.39 -14.40 -7.37
CA THR A 44 15.44 -15.35 -6.76
C THR A 44 15.56 -15.27 -5.24
N PHE A 45 14.50 -15.63 -4.51
CA PHE A 45 14.55 -15.71 -3.04
C PHE A 45 15.68 -16.62 -2.56
N ALA A 46 15.96 -17.72 -3.26
CA ALA A 46 17.11 -18.58 -2.99
C ALA A 46 18.44 -17.80 -3.01
N SER A 47 18.70 -17.02 -4.06
CA SER A 47 19.93 -16.21 -4.14
C SER A 47 19.97 -15.11 -3.08
N ILE A 48 18.83 -14.51 -2.76
CA ILE A 48 18.70 -13.46 -1.74
C ILE A 48 19.03 -14.02 -0.35
N PHE A 49 18.46 -15.17 0.01
CA PHE A 49 18.73 -15.81 1.29
C PHE A 49 20.17 -16.31 1.40
N ALA A 50 20.73 -16.83 0.30
CA ALA A 50 22.13 -17.27 0.25
C ALA A 50 23.11 -16.10 0.47
N ALA A 51 22.91 -14.97 -0.19
CA ALA A 51 23.72 -13.78 -0.01
C ALA A 51 23.71 -13.29 1.45
N GLY A 52 22.55 -13.37 2.12
CA GLY A 52 22.45 -13.01 3.53
C GLY A 52 23.30 -13.87 4.46
N LEU A 53 23.71 -15.10 4.08
CA LEU A 53 24.52 -15.99 4.93
C LEU A 53 25.97 -15.50 5.09
N GLU A 54 26.44 -14.62 4.21
CA GLU A 54 27.83 -14.11 4.19
C GLU A 54 28.04 -12.88 5.11
N VAL A 55 26.99 -12.42 5.81
CA VAL A 55 27.07 -11.28 6.73
C VAL A 55 28.04 -11.61 7.90
N PRO A 56 29.02 -10.73 8.21
CA PRO A 56 30.03 -11.00 9.23
C PRO A 56 29.46 -11.39 10.60
N THR A 57 30.06 -12.41 11.21
CA THR A 57 29.62 -13.01 12.48
C THR A 57 29.60 -12.05 13.67
N GLU A 58 30.36 -10.96 13.60
CA GLU A 58 30.41 -9.90 14.62
C GLU A 58 29.06 -9.18 14.79
N LEU A 59 28.26 -9.13 13.72
CA LEU A 59 26.88 -8.61 13.75
C LEU A 59 25.86 -9.66 14.21
N THR A 60 26.22 -10.95 14.24
CA THR A 60 25.30 -12.06 14.57
C THR A 60 25.47 -12.63 15.99
N ASN A 61 26.47 -12.15 16.74
CA ASN A 61 26.89 -12.71 18.03
C ASN A 61 26.24 -12.07 19.27
N VAL A 62 25.29 -11.16 19.10
CA VAL A 62 24.49 -10.65 20.22
C VAL A 62 23.37 -11.65 20.50
N GLU A 63 23.03 -11.82 21.79
CA GLU A 63 21.89 -12.57 22.33
C GLU A 63 20.55 -12.20 21.65
N ALA A 64 20.36 -12.58 20.37
CA ALA A 64 19.21 -12.22 19.56
C ALA A 64 17.91 -12.76 20.18
N PHE A 65 18.05 -13.85 20.92
CA PHE A 65 17.04 -14.37 21.83
C PHE A 65 17.45 -13.91 23.23
N ALA A 66 16.99 -12.72 23.65
CA ALA A 66 17.01 -12.30 25.06
C ALA A 66 16.62 -13.50 25.94
N PRO A 67 17.24 -13.67 27.14
CA PRO A 67 17.18 -14.93 27.88
C PRO A 67 15.73 -15.35 28.06
N LEU A 68 15.35 -16.35 27.27
CA LEU A 68 14.11 -17.06 27.48
C LEU A 68 14.17 -17.65 28.89
N PRO A 69 13.03 -17.77 29.59
CA PRO A 69 12.96 -18.50 30.85
C PRO A 69 13.76 -19.81 30.73
N SER A 70 14.48 -20.25 31.77
CA SER A 70 15.40 -21.41 31.65
C SER A 70 14.76 -22.71 31.11
N HIS A 71 13.43 -22.87 31.25
CA HIS A 71 12.65 -23.97 30.67
C HIS A 71 12.35 -23.78 29.17
N LEU A 72 12.51 -22.56 28.66
CA LEU A 72 12.47 -22.13 27.26
C LEU A 72 13.87 -21.76 26.73
N ALA A 73 14.93 -21.83 27.56
CA ALA A 73 16.31 -21.63 27.17
C ALA A 73 16.74 -22.82 26.30
N TRP A 74 16.41 -22.72 25.02
CA TRP A 74 16.87 -23.66 24.02
C TRP A 74 18.40 -23.58 23.94
N THR A 75 19.04 -24.68 23.58
CA THR A 75 20.47 -24.67 23.28
C THR A 75 20.67 -23.74 22.08
N ILE A 76 21.02 -22.48 22.33
CA ILE A 76 21.23 -21.49 21.28
C ILE A 76 22.50 -21.92 20.54
N ARG A 77 22.31 -22.67 19.46
CA ARG A 77 23.38 -22.96 18.50
C ARG A 77 23.81 -21.63 17.86
N PRO A 78 25.05 -21.53 17.35
CA PRO A 78 25.45 -20.35 16.59
C PRO A 78 24.40 -20.05 15.53
N TYR A 79 23.83 -18.85 15.58
CA TYR A 79 22.69 -18.46 14.76
C TYR A 79 22.96 -18.63 13.26
N ALA A 80 24.21 -18.50 12.84
CA ALA A 80 24.67 -18.77 11.48
C ALA A 80 24.37 -20.21 11.01
N ASP A 81 24.52 -21.22 11.89
CA ASP A 81 24.29 -22.61 11.54
C ASP A 81 22.79 -22.88 11.33
N ALA A 82 21.94 -22.37 12.24
CA ALA A 82 20.48 -22.44 12.11
C ALA A 82 19.99 -21.79 10.80
N ARG A 83 20.63 -20.70 10.35
CA ARG A 83 20.31 -20.04 9.07
C ARG A 83 20.69 -20.88 7.85
N ARG A 84 21.86 -21.54 7.86
CA ARG A 84 22.27 -22.43 6.74
C ARG A 84 21.36 -23.63 6.63
N GLU A 85 21.01 -24.23 7.77
CA GLU A 85 20.03 -25.31 7.84
C GLU A 85 18.65 -24.84 7.37
N ALA A 86 18.22 -23.64 7.80
CA ALA A 86 16.94 -23.06 7.39
C ALA A 86 16.87 -22.83 5.88
N LEU A 87 17.94 -22.32 5.26
CA LEU A 87 18.03 -22.18 3.81
C LEU A 87 17.86 -23.54 3.11
N THR A 88 18.56 -24.55 3.59
CA THR A 88 18.44 -25.92 3.05
C THR A 88 17.01 -26.42 3.16
N LEU A 89 16.35 -26.18 4.30
CA LEU A 89 14.96 -26.57 4.54
C LEU A 89 13.99 -25.85 3.61
N VAL A 90 14.08 -24.53 3.43
CA VAL A 90 13.13 -23.78 2.57
C VAL A 90 13.32 -24.05 1.08
N LEU A 91 14.50 -24.52 0.66
CA LEU A 91 14.76 -24.95 -0.72
C LEU A 91 14.11 -26.29 -1.05
N ALA A 92 14.01 -27.19 -0.07
CA ALA A 92 13.44 -28.52 -0.25
C ALA A 92 12.56 -28.94 0.95
N PRO A 93 11.47 -28.20 1.24
CA PRO A 93 10.70 -28.44 2.45
C PRO A 93 9.87 -29.73 2.33
N SER A 94 9.94 -30.57 3.35
CA SER A 94 9.14 -31.78 3.51
C SER A 94 8.72 -31.98 4.97
N LEU A 95 7.68 -32.79 5.22
CA LEU A 95 7.26 -33.09 6.60
C LEU A 95 8.35 -33.85 7.37
N GLU A 96 9.11 -34.72 6.71
CA GLU A 96 10.22 -35.45 7.32
C GLU A 96 11.34 -34.50 7.76
N THR A 97 11.77 -33.60 6.87
CA THR A 97 12.79 -32.58 7.21
C THR A 97 12.30 -31.63 8.30
N ILE A 98 11.00 -31.31 8.33
CA ILE A 98 10.41 -30.44 9.36
C ILE A 98 10.33 -31.15 10.71
N ALA A 99 9.97 -32.43 10.73
CA ALA A 99 9.93 -33.24 11.94
C ALA A 99 11.32 -33.37 12.59
N ALA A 100 12.37 -33.51 11.77
CA ALA A 100 13.74 -33.68 12.23
C ALA A 100 14.48 -32.36 12.57
N ALA A 101 14.07 -31.23 11.99
CA ALA A 101 14.77 -29.95 12.14
C ALA A 101 14.64 -29.37 13.56
N PRO A 102 15.70 -28.81 14.16
CA PRO A 102 15.59 -28.10 15.45
C PRO A 102 14.68 -26.84 15.40
N LEU A 103 14.16 -26.38 16.55
CA LEU A 103 13.19 -25.27 16.60
C LEU A 103 13.78 -23.93 16.12
N ASP A 104 15.06 -23.67 16.37
CA ASP A 104 15.78 -22.47 15.89
C ASP A 104 15.91 -22.45 14.36
N THR A 105 16.18 -23.60 13.75
CA THR A 105 16.17 -23.81 12.29
C THR A 105 14.77 -23.60 11.72
N LEU A 106 13.74 -24.18 12.34
CA LEU A 106 12.35 -24.01 11.90
C LEU A 106 11.88 -22.55 12.01
N ALA A 107 12.27 -21.84 13.06
CA ALA A 107 11.95 -20.42 13.23
C ALA A 107 12.65 -19.53 12.20
N SER A 108 13.93 -19.79 11.94
CA SER A 108 14.68 -19.08 10.89
C SER A 108 14.09 -19.36 9.51
N ALA A 109 13.68 -20.60 9.25
CA ALA A 109 13.02 -21.00 8.02
C ALA A 109 11.63 -20.37 7.86
N GLU A 110 10.85 -20.27 8.94
CA GLU A 110 9.56 -19.56 8.96
C GLU A 110 9.76 -18.06 8.67
N ALA A 111 10.76 -17.43 9.28
CA ALA A 111 11.11 -16.03 8.98
C ALA A 111 11.50 -15.83 7.51
N MET A 112 12.26 -16.76 6.91
CA MET A 112 12.54 -16.75 5.45
C MET A 112 11.25 -16.93 4.63
N ALA A 113 10.43 -17.91 4.97
CA ALA A 113 9.21 -18.25 4.21
C ALA A 113 8.25 -17.06 4.12
N ARG A 114 8.12 -16.25 5.17
CA ARG A 114 7.25 -15.06 5.20
C ARG A 114 7.56 -14.04 4.10
N HIS A 115 8.83 -13.90 3.69
CA HIS A 115 9.23 -13.03 2.56
C HIS A 115 8.66 -13.49 1.23
N THR A 116 8.32 -14.76 1.13
CA THR A 116 7.76 -15.37 -0.08
C THR A 116 6.23 -15.30 -0.14
N GLN A 117 5.58 -14.71 0.88
CA GLN A 117 4.13 -14.76 1.12
C GLN A 117 3.59 -16.18 1.37
N HIS A 118 4.44 -17.04 1.95
CA HIS A 118 4.08 -18.38 2.42
C HIS A 118 4.54 -18.56 3.87
N GLY A 119 4.15 -19.66 4.51
CA GLY A 119 4.56 -19.99 5.88
C GLY A 119 4.73 -21.49 6.08
N LEU A 120 5.53 -21.87 7.07
CA LEU A 120 5.78 -23.25 7.47
C LEU A 120 4.89 -23.70 8.62
N LEU A 121 4.21 -22.79 9.31
CA LEU A 121 3.43 -23.11 10.52
C LEU A 121 2.40 -24.26 10.34
N PRO A 122 1.64 -24.36 9.22
CA PRO A 122 0.78 -25.51 8.99
C PRO A 122 1.53 -26.84 8.90
N ALA A 123 2.70 -26.84 8.24
CA ALA A 123 3.54 -28.02 8.11
C ALA A 123 4.23 -28.40 9.43
N VAL A 124 4.67 -27.40 10.21
CA VAL A 124 5.19 -27.60 11.57
C VAL A 124 4.11 -28.20 12.46
N SER A 125 2.89 -27.67 12.43
CA SER A 125 1.77 -28.20 13.22
C SER A 125 1.45 -29.64 12.82
N ALA A 126 1.43 -29.96 11.52
CA ALA A 126 1.18 -31.31 11.04
C ALA A 126 2.30 -32.31 11.41
N ALA A 127 3.57 -31.88 11.40
CA ALA A 127 4.71 -32.75 11.66
C ALA A 127 5.07 -32.86 13.16
N ARG A 128 4.80 -31.82 13.96
CA ARG A 128 5.30 -31.67 15.34
C ARG A 128 4.25 -31.24 16.36
N GLY A 129 3.02 -30.96 15.91
CA GLY A 129 1.92 -30.49 16.75
C GLY A 129 1.88 -28.97 16.93
N LEU A 130 0.73 -28.52 17.43
CA LEU A 130 0.38 -27.09 17.52
C LEU A 130 1.29 -26.29 18.47
N VAL A 131 1.74 -26.91 19.58
CA VAL A 131 2.64 -26.28 20.56
C VAL A 131 3.97 -25.89 19.91
N ASP A 132 4.56 -26.77 19.11
CA ASP A 132 5.81 -26.49 18.42
C ASP A 132 5.61 -25.44 17.31
N ALA A 133 4.48 -25.45 16.60
CA ALA A 133 4.14 -24.41 15.64
C ALA A 133 4.05 -23.02 16.32
N LEU A 134 3.46 -22.95 17.51
CA LEU A 134 3.38 -21.73 18.30
C LEU A 134 4.77 -21.23 18.75
N ARG A 135 5.64 -22.15 19.22
CA ARG A 135 7.03 -21.84 19.58
C ARG A 135 7.81 -21.31 18.39
N VAL A 136 7.72 -21.99 17.23
CA VAL A 136 8.35 -21.57 15.97
C VAL A 136 7.85 -20.18 15.57
N ALA A 137 6.55 -19.90 15.67
CA ALA A 137 6.01 -18.59 15.33
C ALA A 137 6.52 -17.49 16.28
N SER A 138 6.56 -17.76 17.59
CA SER A 138 7.09 -16.84 18.60
C SER A 138 8.58 -16.55 18.37
N LEU A 139 9.37 -17.58 18.08
CA LEU A 139 10.78 -17.46 17.74
C LEU A 139 11.00 -16.68 16.44
N ALA A 140 10.26 -17.02 15.38
CA ALA A 140 10.36 -16.35 14.09
C ALA A 140 10.01 -14.86 14.19
N ASN A 141 9.12 -14.49 15.11
CA ASN A 141 8.80 -13.10 15.41
C ASN A 141 9.97 -12.34 16.09
N ARG A 142 10.84 -13.05 16.84
CA ARG A 142 12.07 -12.51 17.42
C ARG A 142 13.21 -12.40 16.40
N VAL A 143 13.13 -13.20 15.35
CA VAL A 143 14.06 -13.16 14.24
C VAL A 143 13.73 -11.97 13.34
N HIS A 144 14.50 -10.88 13.48
CA HIS A 144 14.38 -9.78 12.54
C HIS A 144 14.81 -10.23 11.15
N THR A 145 14.02 -9.85 10.17
CA THR A 145 14.43 -9.89 8.77
C THR A 145 14.22 -8.50 8.19
N SER A 146 15.32 -7.85 7.82
CA SER A 146 15.26 -6.58 7.11
C SER A 146 15.28 -6.86 5.62
N SER A 147 14.40 -6.19 4.88
CA SER A 147 14.42 -6.17 3.43
C SER A 147 14.72 -4.75 2.96
N ASN A 148 15.65 -4.59 2.03
CA ASN A 148 15.98 -3.26 1.52
C ASN A 148 14.75 -2.71 0.76
N ARG A 149 14.15 -1.61 1.27
CA ARG A 149 12.96 -0.91 0.72
C ARG A 149 11.64 -1.68 0.73
N GLY A 150 11.44 -2.61 1.66
CA GLY A 150 10.20 -3.40 1.72
C GLY A 150 10.04 -4.40 0.57
N TYR A 151 11.11 -4.56 -0.22
CA TYR A 151 11.27 -5.53 -1.28
C TYR A 151 12.34 -6.53 -0.82
N PRO A 152 12.10 -7.84 -0.86
CA PRO A 152 13.04 -8.86 -0.43
C PRO A 152 14.22 -9.00 -1.41
N VAL A 153 14.94 -7.93 -1.74
CA VAL A 153 16.15 -7.96 -2.58
C VAL A 153 17.39 -8.39 -1.78
N GLU A 154 17.35 -8.20 -0.47
CA GLU A 154 18.33 -8.69 0.51
C GLU A 154 17.56 -9.02 1.78
N VAL A 155 17.80 -10.18 2.39
CA VAL A 155 17.18 -10.54 3.67
C VAL A 155 18.27 -10.68 4.72
N PHE A 156 18.42 -9.61 5.51
CA PHE A 156 19.37 -9.55 6.60
C PHE A 156 18.72 -10.01 7.89
N PHE A 157 19.43 -10.86 8.62
CA PHE A 157 19.02 -11.24 9.95
C PHE A 157 19.86 -10.46 10.95
N VAL A 158 19.24 -9.48 11.59
CA VAL A 158 19.95 -8.56 12.50
C VAL A 158 19.53 -8.87 13.94
N PRO A 159 20.44 -9.32 14.81
CA PRO A 159 20.21 -9.33 16.25
C PRO A 159 19.96 -7.92 16.78
N GLY A 160 19.03 -7.80 17.74
CA GLY A 160 19.03 -6.68 18.68
C GLY A 160 18.48 -5.35 18.20
N VAL A 161 18.07 -5.15 16.95
CA VAL A 161 17.39 -3.90 16.58
C VAL A 161 16.35 -4.13 15.50
N ARG A 162 15.10 -3.79 15.84
CA ARG A 162 13.86 -3.86 15.05
C ARG A 162 13.27 -5.28 15.00
N TYR A 163 12.08 -5.48 15.57
CA TYR A 163 11.37 -6.75 15.44
C TYR A 163 10.56 -6.79 14.14
N ALA A 164 10.40 -7.99 13.55
CA ALA A 164 9.68 -8.17 12.30
C ALA A 164 8.21 -7.75 12.45
N HIS A 165 7.64 -7.07 11.45
CA HIS A 165 6.20 -6.84 11.39
C HIS A 165 5.46 -8.16 11.62
N LEU A 166 4.42 -8.13 12.45
CA LEU A 166 3.54 -9.27 12.62
C LEU A 166 3.09 -9.72 11.22
N GLY A 167 3.59 -10.87 10.77
CA GLY A 167 3.19 -11.41 9.48
C GLY A 167 1.73 -11.79 9.59
N VAL A 168 0.80 -10.89 9.25
CA VAL A 168 -0.66 -11.09 9.40
C VAL A 168 -1.05 -12.45 8.80
N GLN A 169 -0.48 -12.81 7.65
CA GLN A 169 -0.71 -14.10 7.02
C GLN A 169 -0.24 -15.31 7.85
N ALA A 170 0.94 -15.23 8.47
CA ALA A 170 1.48 -16.29 9.33
C ALA A 170 0.65 -16.42 10.63
N SER A 171 0.33 -15.29 11.25
CA SER A 171 -0.55 -15.25 12.44
C SER A 171 -1.94 -15.78 12.13
N THR A 172 -2.51 -15.44 10.98
CA THR A 172 -3.82 -15.94 10.52
C THR A 172 -3.79 -17.45 10.29
N SER A 173 -2.72 -17.97 9.66
CA SER A 173 -2.55 -19.41 9.47
C SER A 173 -2.49 -20.16 10.81
N LEU A 174 -1.75 -19.62 11.79
CA LEU A 174 -1.70 -20.20 13.13
C LEU A 174 -3.04 -20.10 13.86
N ARG A 175 -3.75 -18.97 13.75
CA ARG A 175 -5.10 -18.79 14.29
C ARG A 175 -6.05 -19.86 13.74
N HIS A 176 -6.01 -20.16 12.44
CA HIS A 176 -6.83 -21.23 11.86
C HIS A 176 -6.52 -22.60 12.46
N LEU A 177 -5.24 -22.92 12.65
CA LEU A 177 -4.83 -24.18 13.29
C LEU A 177 -5.33 -24.25 14.73
N VAL A 178 -5.25 -23.16 15.50
CA VAL A 178 -5.77 -23.07 16.87
C VAL A 178 -7.29 -23.24 16.92
N CYS A 179 -8.03 -22.55 16.04
CA CYS A 179 -9.49 -22.68 15.98
C CYS A 179 -9.92 -24.10 15.58
N ALA A 180 -9.16 -24.78 14.72
CA ALA A 180 -9.45 -26.13 14.24
C ALA A 180 -8.94 -27.27 15.16
N ALA A 181 -8.09 -26.97 16.16
CA ALA A 181 -7.46 -27.98 17.00
C ALA A 181 -8.46 -28.75 17.88
N ALA A 182 -8.10 -29.95 18.34
CA ALA A 182 -8.86 -30.61 19.41
C ALA A 182 -8.85 -29.78 20.72
N SER A 183 -9.78 -30.03 21.65
CA SER A 183 -9.81 -29.34 22.95
C SER A 183 -8.53 -29.52 23.74
N GLU A 184 -7.98 -30.73 23.77
CA GLU A 184 -6.74 -31.02 24.48
C GLU A 184 -5.54 -30.26 23.89
N ASP A 185 -5.37 -30.27 22.56
CA ASP A 185 -4.28 -29.57 21.89
C ASP A 185 -4.39 -28.05 22.05
N TYR A 186 -5.62 -27.51 22.04
CA TYR A 186 -5.89 -26.10 22.27
C TYR A 186 -5.50 -25.66 23.67
N GLU A 187 -5.92 -26.40 24.71
CA GLU A 187 -5.59 -26.05 26.10
C GLU A 187 -4.08 -26.10 26.34
N ARG A 188 -3.40 -27.10 25.76
CA ARG A 188 -1.93 -27.19 25.80
C ARG A 188 -1.27 -26.01 25.09
N ALA A 189 -1.74 -25.65 23.90
CA ALA A 189 -1.21 -24.53 23.15
C ALA A 189 -1.50 -23.19 23.84
N LEU A 190 -2.65 -23.03 24.48
CA LEU A 190 -3.02 -21.82 25.24
C LEU A 190 -2.15 -21.66 26.50
N ALA A 191 -1.86 -22.76 27.20
CA ALA A 191 -0.92 -22.75 28.32
C ALA A 191 0.48 -22.31 27.87
N GLU A 192 0.98 -22.86 26.76
CA GLU A 192 2.26 -22.44 26.17
C GLU A 192 2.23 -20.98 25.72
N ALA A 193 1.14 -20.51 25.11
CA ALA A 193 0.97 -19.13 24.68
C ALA A 193 1.10 -18.14 25.83
N ARG A 194 0.54 -18.47 27.01
CA ARG A 194 0.69 -17.66 28.23
C ARG A 194 2.15 -17.57 28.67
N LEU A 195 2.85 -18.70 28.72
CA LEU A 195 4.27 -18.73 29.09
C LEU A 195 5.13 -17.91 28.11
N LEU A 196 4.92 -18.08 26.80
CA LEU A 196 5.63 -17.34 25.77
C LEU A 196 5.30 -15.84 25.82
N ARG A 197 4.03 -15.46 25.99
CA ARG A 197 3.59 -14.07 26.18
C ARG A 197 4.30 -13.44 27.38
N ASP A 198 4.26 -14.11 28.53
CA ASP A 198 4.79 -13.58 29.78
C ASP A 198 6.33 -13.48 29.74
N SER A 199 6.99 -14.30 28.92
CA SER A 199 8.45 -14.20 28.67
C SER A 199 8.89 -12.89 28.01
N PHE A 200 7.98 -12.12 27.39
CA PHE A 200 8.30 -10.80 26.84
C PHE A 200 8.32 -9.70 27.92
N GLY A 201 8.02 -10.02 29.18
CA GLY A 201 7.94 -9.06 30.27
C GLY A 201 6.65 -8.22 30.22
N LEU A 202 6.45 -7.41 31.26
CA LEU A 202 5.33 -6.47 31.31
C LEU A 202 5.60 -5.24 30.43
N PRO A 203 4.56 -4.60 29.89
CA PRO A 203 4.68 -3.31 29.26
C PRO A 203 5.24 -2.26 30.23
N THR A 204 6.09 -1.37 29.72
CA THR A 204 6.68 -0.27 30.48
C THR A 204 6.23 1.08 29.93
N ALA A 205 6.06 2.08 30.81
CA ALA A 205 5.64 3.41 30.38
C ALA A 205 6.64 3.99 29.36
N GLN A 206 6.11 4.55 28.27
CA GLN A 206 6.93 5.10 27.20
C GLN A 206 7.47 6.48 27.60
N ASP A 207 8.77 6.68 27.48
CA ASP A 207 9.35 8.02 27.48
C ASP A 207 9.24 8.60 26.07
N PRO A 208 8.36 9.59 25.82
CA PRO A 208 8.19 10.17 24.49
C PRO A 208 9.46 10.87 23.98
N ALA A 209 10.43 11.17 24.85
CA ALA A 209 11.73 11.71 24.46
C ALA A 209 12.73 10.64 23.98
N ASP A 210 12.53 9.37 24.35
CA ASP A 210 13.35 8.25 23.89
C ASP A 210 12.62 7.43 22.83
N HIS A 211 12.88 7.78 21.56
CA HIS A 211 12.32 7.07 20.42
C HIS A 211 12.76 5.60 20.32
N THR A 212 13.93 5.24 20.87
CA THR A 212 14.44 3.86 20.82
C THR A 212 13.68 3.01 21.83
N ALA A 213 13.64 3.44 23.09
CA ALA A 213 12.87 2.77 24.14
C ALA A 213 11.38 2.68 23.80
N THR A 214 10.80 3.76 23.26
CA THR A 214 9.40 3.78 22.79
C THR A 214 9.17 2.73 21.70
N ARG A 215 10.07 2.59 20.73
CA ARG A 215 9.95 1.61 19.65
C ARG A 215 10.09 0.17 20.15
N GLU A 216 11.04 -0.09 21.04
CA GLU A 216 11.22 -1.42 21.66
C GLU A 216 9.98 -1.83 22.46
N GLU A 217 9.42 -0.91 23.21
CA GLU A 217 8.20 -1.13 23.99
C GLU A 217 6.98 -1.39 23.10
N GLN A 218 6.78 -0.60 22.03
CA GLN A 218 5.73 -0.86 21.05
C GLN A 218 5.86 -2.27 20.48
N GLN A 219 7.07 -2.68 20.12
CA GLN A 219 7.35 -4.00 19.57
C GLN A 219 7.08 -5.13 20.58
N ARG A 220 7.46 -4.96 21.84
CA ARG A 220 7.10 -5.87 22.93
C ARG A 220 5.58 -6.02 23.03
N GLY A 221 4.84 -4.90 23.02
CA GLY A 221 3.39 -4.89 22.99
C GLY A 221 2.81 -5.68 21.81
N PHE A 222 3.33 -5.47 20.59
CA PHE A 222 2.91 -6.23 19.41
C PHE A 222 3.12 -7.75 19.57
N HIS A 223 4.25 -8.19 20.12
CA HIS A 223 4.51 -9.62 20.35
C HIS A 223 3.61 -10.23 21.42
N ARG A 224 3.23 -9.47 22.43
CA ARG A 224 2.25 -9.92 23.43
C ARG A 224 0.85 -10.04 22.79
N ALA A 225 0.46 -9.05 21.97
CA ALA A 225 -0.81 -9.04 21.25
C ALA A 225 -0.92 -10.16 20.19
N PHE A 226 0.20 -10.65 19.63
CA PHE A 226 0.20 -11.81 18.74
C PHE A 226 -0.50 -13.03 19.35
N PHE A 227 -0.27 -13.32 20.63
CA PHE A 227 -0.90 -14.48 21.28
C PHE A 227 -2.40 -14.27 21.47
N ALA A 228 -2.83 -13.04 21.79
CA ALA A 228 -4.25 -12.71 21.83
C ALA A 228 -4.92 -12.92 20.45
N PHE A 229 -4.28 -12.45 19.37
CA PHE A 229 -4.76 -12.62 18.00
C PHE A 229 -4.92 -14.10 17.61
N VAL A 230 -3.95 -14.94 17.98
CA VAL A 230 -3.95 -16.37 17.64
C VAL A 230 -5.01 -17.16 18.43
N PHE A 231 -5.39 -16.69 19.62
CA PHE A 231 -6.39 -17.32 20.50
C PHE A 231 -7.61 -16.39 20.71
N PRO A 232 -8.45 -16.20 19.68
CA PRO A 232 -9.50 -15.18 19.67
C PRO A 232 -10.65 -15.40 20.67
N ASP A 233 -10.77 -16.60 21.23
CA ASP A 233 -11.76 -16.97 22.24
C ASP A 233 -11.24 -16.91 23.68
N SER A 234 -9.94 -16.62 23.85
CA SER A 234 -9.29 -16.62 25.16
C SER A 234 -9.39 -15.25 25.85
N SER A 235 -9.09 -15.22 27.15
CA SER A 235 -8.97 -13.96 27.91
C SER A 235 -7.74 -13.12 27.52
N LEU A 236 -6.82 -13.65 26.69
CA LEU A 236 -5.52 -13.03 26.47
C LEU A 236 -5.62 -11.59 25.95
N ALA A 237 -6.62 -11.28 25.13
CA ALA A 237 -6.83 -9.93 24.62
C ALA A 237 -7.22 -8.95 25.73
N SER A 238 -8.24 -9.28 26.53
CA SER A 238 -8.69 -8.47 27.65
C SER A 238 -7.63 -8.36 28.75
N ASP A 239 -6.89 -9.45 29.02
CA ASP A 239 -5.75 -9.47 29.95
C ASP A 239 -4.66 -8.48 29.49
N GLU A 240 -4.38 -8.43 28.18
CA GLU A 240 -3.39 -7.50 27.62
C GLU A 240 -3.88 -6.05 27.65
N VAL A 241 -5.14 -5.79 27.32
CA VAL A 241 -5.75 -4.44 27.45
C VAL A 241 -5.65 -3.95 28.90
N ALA A 242 -5.99 -4.81 29.88
CA ALA A 242 -5.87 -4.48 31.30
C ALA A 242 -4.41 -4.22 31.71
N THR A 243 -3.47 -5.01 31.19
CA THR A 243 -2.03 -4.87 31.45
C THR A 243 -1.50 -3.55 30.90
N CYS A 244 -1.84 -3.20 29.65
CA CYS A 244 -1.47 -1.91 29.04
C CYS A 244 -2.06 -0.73 29.80
N ARG A 245 -3.33 -0.81 30.20
CA ARG A 245 -3.99 0.21 31.04
C ARG A 245 -3.26 0.41 32.36
N ALA A 246 -2.91 -0.67 33.05
CA ALA A 246 -2.17 -0.61 34.32
C ALA A 246 -0.76 0.01 34.16
N ALA A 247 -0.12 -0.21 33.00
CA ALA A 247 1.19 0.36 32.67
C ALA A 247 1.14 1.80 32.12
N GLY A 248 -0.06 2.35 31.85
CA GLY A 248 -0.19 3.63 31.17
C GLY A 248 0.28 3.61 29.71
N VAL A 249 0.25 2.44 29.07
CA VAL A 249 0.68 2.23 27.68
C VAL A 249 -0.54 2.08 26.78
N ILE A 250 -0.46 2.59 25.56
CA ILE A 250 -1.53 2.44 24.57
C ILE A 250 -1.59 0.97 24.12
N PRO A 251 -2.73 0.26 24.28
CA PRO A 251 -2.84 -1.14 23.85
C PRO A 251 -2.60 -1.29 22.34
N PRO A 252 -1.93 -2.35 21.83
CA PRO A 252 -1.78 -2.58 20.39
C PRO A 252 -3.13 -2.68 19.64
N LEU A 253 -3.17 -2.21 18.39
CA LEU A 253 -4.42 -2.18 17.60
C LEU A 253 -4.90 -3.58 17.23
N GLU A 254 -3.98 -4.53 17.08
CA GLU A 254 -4.21 -5.92 16.72
C GLU A 254 -5.09 -6.65 17.75
N LEU A 255 -5.14 -6.15 18.99
CA LEU A 255 -6.04 -6.68 20.01
C LEU A 255 -7.52 -6.57 19.59
N LEU A 256 -7.89 -5.61 18.73
CA LEU A 256 -9.25 -5.50 18.19
C LEU A 256 -9.74 -6.78 17.53
N ALA A 257 -8.83 -7.63 17.03
CA ALA A 257 -9.20 -8.88 16.41
C ALA A 257 -9.73 -9.95 17.38
N SER A 258 -9.60 -9.73 18.69
CA SER A 258 -9.80 -10.76 19.73
C SER A 258 -10.36 -10.24 21.05
N VAL A 259 -10.60 -8.93 21.19
CA VAL A 259 -11.32 -8.37 22.35
C VAL A 259 -12.76 -8.86 22.39
N SER A 260 -13.26 -9.11 23.60
CA SER A 260 -14.59 -9.70 23.82
C SER A 260 -15.62 -8.72 24.35
N THR A 261 -15.23 -7.48 24.65
CA THR A 261 -16.11 -6.46 25.24
C THR A 261 -16.01 -5.12 24.52
N LEU A 262 -17.12 -4.37 24.48
CA LEU A 262 -17.14 -3.02 23.94
C LEU A 262 -16.23 -2.06 24.73
N GLY A 263 -16.08 -2.28 26.04
CA GLY A 263 -15.17 -1.51 26.88
C GLY A 263 -13.71 -1.64 26.44
N ASP A 264 -13.26 -2.87 26.13
CA ASP A 264 -11.90 -3.12 25.64
C ASP A 264 -11.68 -2.51 24.25
N VAL A 265 -12.67 -2.58 23.35
CA VAL A 265 -12.60 -1.91 22.03
C VAL A 265 -12.38 -0.41 22.19
N ARG A 266 -13.16 0.22 23.07
CA ARG A 266 -13.03 1.66 23.35
C ARG A 266 -11.70 2.00 23.98
N GLU A 267 -11.19 1.16 24.87
CA GLU A 267 -9.85 1.34 25.46
C GLU A 267 -8.76 1.31 24.39
N VAL A 268 -8.78 0.30 23.50
CA VAL A 268 -7.82 0.18 22.39
C VAL A 268 -7.92 1.40 21.46
N LEU A 269 -9.10 1.99 21.29
CA LEU A 269 -9.31 3.14 20.41
C LEU A 269 -9.18 4.50 21.09
N ALA A 270 -9.05 4.57 22.42
CA ALA A 270 -9.16 5.82 23.19
C ALA A 270 -8.15 6.91 22.75
N SER A 271 -6.97 6.51 22.31
CA SER A 271 -5.91 7.40 21.82
C SER A 271 -5.76 7.40 20.30
N ARG A 272 -6.73 6.86 19.57
CA ARG A 272 -6.65 6.63 18.12
C ARG A 272 -7.86 7.19 17.39
N ASP A 273 -7.69 7.39 16.09
CA ASP A 273 -8.82 7.69 15.21
C ASP A 273 -9.73 6.45 15.09
N LEU A 274 -11.03 6.61 15.32
CA LEU A 274 -12.01 5.52 15.17
C LEU A 274 -11.92 4.82 13.81
N ARG A 275 -11.48 5.51 12.75
CA ARG A 275 -11.31 4.94 11.41
C ARG A 275 -10.34 3.75 11.37
N PHE A 276 -9.43 3.63 12.33
CA PHE A 276 -8.54 2.47 12.44
C PHE A 276 -9.30 1.15 12.68
N ALA A 277 -10.46 1.19 13.34
CA ALA A 277 -11.32 0.02 13.52
C ALA A 277 -11.93 -0.48 12.20
N GLY A 278 -11.94 0.34 11.15
CA GLY A 278 -12.49 -0.03 9.84
C GLY A 278 -11.83 -1.26 9.20
N SER A 279 -10.59 -1.57 9.56
CA SER A 279 -9.88 -2.77 9.07
C SER A 279 -10.22 -4.04 9.86
N TYR A 280 -10.92 -3.91 10.99
CA TYR A 280 -11.22 -4.99 11.94
C TYR A 280 -12.73 -5.26 12.06
N VAL A 281 -13.57 -4.69 11.19
CA VAL A 281 -15.04 -4.81 11.31
C VAL A 281 -15.52 -6.26 11.27
N HIS A 282 -14.91 -7.14 10.47
CA HIS A 282 -15.29 -8.55 10.46
C HIS A 282 -14.82 -9.28 11.72
N ASP A 283 -13.63 -8.95 12.24
CA ASP A 283 -13.17 -9.52 13.51
C ASP A 283 -14.04 -9.07 14.68
N LEU A 284 -14.39 -7.78 14.75
CA LEU A 284 -15.21 -7.22 15.80
C LEU A 284 -16.63 -7.79 15.78
N ALA A 285 -17.21 -8.01 14.60
CA ALA A 285 -18.51 -8.68 14.46
C ALA A 285 -18.48 -10.15 14.91
N ALA A 286 -17.33 -10.82 14.78
CA ALA A 286 -17.13 -12.17 15.28
C ALA A 286 -16.81 -12.21 16.79
N ALA A 287 -16.17 -11.16 17.33
CA ALA A 287 -15.60 -11.15 18.67
C ALA A 287 -16.51 -10.51 19.74
N LEU A 288 -17.37 -9.56 19.37
CA LEU A 288 -18.26 -8.88 20.30
C LEU A 288 -19.63 -9.57 20.40
N PRO A 289 -20.37 -9.36 21.50
CA PRO A 289 -21.80 -9.63 21.54
C PRO A 289 -22.51 -8.93 20.36
N PRO A 290 -23.48 -9.58 19.67
CA PRO A 290 -24.14 -8.98 18.51
C PRO A 290 -24.75 -7.60 18.76
N ALA A 291 -25.38 -7.37 19.92
CA ALA A 291 -25.94 -6.07 20.28
C ALA A 291 -24.85 -4.98 20.44
N ASP A 292 -23.77 -5.30 21.15
CA ASP A 292 -22.62 -4.40 21.32
C ASP A 292 -21.96 -4.07 19.98
N THR A 293 -21.91 -5.04 19.07
CA THR A 293 -21.38 -4.84 17.70
C THR A 293 -22.21 -3.81 16.94
N VAL A 294 -23.54 -3.94 16.96
CA VAL A 294 -24.44 -2.97 16.31
C VAL A 294 -24.23 -1.59 16.89
N THR A 295 -24.22 -1.45 18.22
CA THR A 295 -23.97 -0.17 18.90
C THR A 295 -22.62 0.45 18.50
N PHE A 296 -21.55 -0.36 18.45
CA PHE A 296 -20.25 0.15 18.05
C PHE A 296 -20.18 0.54 16.57
N PHE A 297 -20.82 -0.22 15.68
CA PHE A 297 -20.82 0.08 14.24
C PHE A 297 -21.69 1.29 13.88
N GLU A 298 -22.75 1.55 14.63
CA GLU A 298 -23.49 2.82 14.61
C GLU A 298 -22.58 4.01 14.95
N GLU A 299 -21.75 3.89 15.98
CA GLU A 299 -20.77 4.90 16.39
C GLU A 299 -19.64 5.09 15.34
N LEU A 300 -19.17 3.98 14.76
CA LEU A 300 -18.04 3.95 13.83
C LEU A 300 -18.38 4.48 12.43
N LEU A 301 -19.58 4.20 11.91
CA LEU A 301 -19.93 4.50 10.52
C LEU A 301 -19.77 6.00 10.16
N PRO A 302 -20.24 6.98 10.97
CA PRO A 302 -20.02 8.40 10.68
C PRO A 302 -18.55 8.77 10.51
N ALA A 303 -17.66 8.18 11.32
CA ALA A 303 -16.21 8.40 11.20
C ALA A 303 -15.65 7.84 9.89
N LEU A 304 -16.11 6.65 9.46
CA LEU A 304 -15.70 6.03 8.18
C LEU A 304 -16.25 6.76 6.95
N LEU A 305 -17.40 7.44 7.07
CA LEU A 305 -18.01 8.20 5.98
C LEU A 305 -17.45 9.63 5.84
N LYS A 306 -16.72 10.12 6.85
CA LYS A 306 -16.09 11.44 6.81
C LYS A 306 -14.95 11.46 5.79
N LYS A 307 -15.10 12.28 4.73
CA LYS A 307 -14.05 12.49 3.73
C LYS A 307 -12.81 13.10 4.40
N PRO A 308 -11.62 12.47 4.30
CA PRO A 308 -10.39 13.09 4.78
C PRO A 308 -10.10 14.39 4.03
N ARG A 309 -9.40 15.34 4.66
CA ARG A 309 -9.10 16.66 4.06
C ARG A 309 -8.26 16.56 2.78
N HIS A 310 -7.33 15.59 2.74
CA HIS A 310 -6.34 15.45 1.68
C HIS A 310 -6.35 14.08 0.97
N GLU A 311 -7.25 13.15 1.36
CA GLU A 311 -7.34 11.83 0.74
C GLU A 311 -8.72 11.59 0.10
N PRO A 312 -8.81 10.76 -0.95
CA PRO A 312 -10.09 10.27 -1.41
C PRO A 312 -10.77 9.49 -0.28
N LEU A 313 -12.10 9.60 -0.18
CA LEU A 313 -12.85 8.79 0.76
C LEU A 313 -12.65 7.31 0.43
N ARG A 314 -12.09 6.55 1.37
CA ARG A 314 -11.95 5.10 1.26
C ARG A 314 -13.34 4.48 1.33
N LYS A 315 -13.84 3.98 0.20
CA LYS A 315 -15.19 3.38 0.12
C LYS A 315 -15.25 1.98 0.73
N THR A 316 -14.11 1.29 0.82
CA THR A 316 -14.05 -0.11 1.25
C THR A 316 -14.44 -0.28 2.72
N PRO A 317 -13.82 0.42 3.71
CA PRO A 317 -14.16 0.19 5.11
C PRO A 317 -15.65 0.35 5.47
N PRO A 318 -16.36 1.43 5.05
CA PRO A 318 -17.78 1.55 5.37
C PRO A 318 -18.66 0.52 4.65
N ARG A 319 -18.21 -0.07 3.52
CA ARG A 319 -18.93 -1.17 2.85
C ARG A 319 -18.69 -2.50 3.54
N GLU A 320 -17.47 -2.76 3.99
CA GLU A 320 -17.15 -3.96 4.78
C GLU A 320 -17.87 -3.95 6.12
N LEU A 321 -18.03 -2.78 6.75
CA LEU A 321 -18.86 -2.63 7.96
C LEU A 321 -20.30 -3.08 7.71
N MET A 322 -20.90 -2.70 6.57
CA MET A 322 -22.27 -3.10 6.20
C MET A 322 -22.36 -4.62 5.97
N ARG A 323 -21.34 -5.22 5.34
CA ARG A 323 -21.26 -6.67 5.17
C ARG A 323 -21.12 -7.39 6.51
N ALA A 324 -20.30 -6.87 7.43
CA ALA A 324 -20.13 -7.41 8.78
C ALA A 324 -21.42 -7.31 9.63
N LEU A 325 -22.19 -6.23 9.51
CA LEU A 325 -23.51 -6.13 10.17
C LEU A 325 -24.48 -7.21 9.70
N ALA A 326 -24.51 -7.50 8.40
CA ALA A 326 -25.40 -8.49 7.83
C ALA A 326 -25.13 -9.91 8.36
N THR A 327 -23.94 -10.19 8.91
CA THR A 327 -23.62 -11.51 9.50
C THR A 327 -24.17 -11.71 10.92
N LEU A 328 -24.65 -10.66 11.60
CA LEU A 328 -25.10 -10.74 13.00
C LEU A 328 -26.50 -11.36 13.18
N ASP A 329 -27.25 -11.54 12.09
CA ASP A 329 -28.62 -12.07 12.05
C ASP A 329 -29.60 -11.42 13.06
N LEU A 330 -29.39 -10.12 13.36
CA LEU A 330 -30.22 -9.34 14.28
C LEU A 330 -31.14 -8.36 13.52
N ASP A 331 -32.41 -8.28 13.93
CA ASP A 331 -33.35 -7.30 13.39
C ASP A 331 -32.85 -5.85 13.54
N ALA A 332 -32.18 -5.53 14.64
CA ALA A 332 -31.57 -4.22 14.86
C ALA A 332 -30.47 -3.89 13.83
N ALA A 333 -29.65 -4.88 13.46
CA ALA A 333 -28.61 -4.70 12.43
C ALA A 333 -29.25 -4.43 11.06
N TRP A 334 -30.30 -5.19 10.70
CA TRP A 334 -31.04 -4.98 9.44
C TRP A 334 -31.81 -3.66 9.41
N ALA A 335 -32.40 -3.24 10.53
CA ALA A 335 -33.02 -1.92 10.66
C ALA A 335 -32.00 -0.79 10.44
N PHE A 336 -30.80 -0.91 11.02
CA PHE A 336 -29.72 0.05 10.80
C PHE A 336 -29.24 0.06 9.34
N LEU A 337 -29.00 -1.11 8.73
CA LEU A 337 -28.65 -1.23 7.30
C LEU A 337 -29.67 -0.50 6.42
N ALA A 338 -30.97 -0.73 6.66
CA ALA A 338 -32.06 -0.14 5.91
C ALA A 338 -32.02 1.40 5.91
N GLN A 339 -31.70 2.03 7.04
CA GLN A 339 -31.57 3.49 7.16
C GLN A 339 -30.50 4.07 6.21
N HIS A 340 -29.50 3.26 5.84
CA HIS A 340 -28.41 3.65 4.96
C HIS A 340 -28.60 3.24 3.48
N ALA A 341 -29.74 2.68 3.11
CA ALA A 341 -30.02 2.21 1.74
C ALA A 341 -29.98 3.33 0.67
N SER A 342 -30.22 4.58 1.06
CA SER A 342 -30.13 5.75 0.17
C SER A 342 -28.75 6.43 0.15
N HIS A 343 -27.80 5.96 0.98
CA HIS A 343 -26.53 6.64 1.16
C HIS A 343 -25.63 6.50 -0.10
N PRO A 344 -24.99 7.57 -0.60
CA PRO A 344 -24.25 7.54 -1.88
C PRO A 344 -23.01 6.62 -1.90
N ILE A 345 -22.48 6.25 -0.73
CA ILE A 345 -21.26 5.42 -0.64
C ILE A 345 -21.57 3.94 -0.38
N VAL A 346 -22.56 3.67 0.49
CA VAL A 346 -22.88 2.32 0.98
C VAL A 346 -24.23 1.79 0.49
N GLY A 347 -25.12 2.65 -0.03
CA GLY A 347 -26.49 2.28 -0.40
C GLY A 347 -26.55 1.15 -1.44
N ALA A 348 -25.64 1.14 -2.42
CA ALA A 348 -25.55 0.04 -3.37
C ALA A 348 -25.23 -1.31 -2.70
N THR A 349 -24.33 -1.32 -1.72
CA THR A 349 -23.98 -2.52 -0.94
C THR A 349 -25.13 -2.94 -0.02
N VAL A 350 -25.82 -1.98 0.61
CA VAL A 350 -27.02 -2.27 1.42
C VAL A 350 -28.12 -2.91 0.57
N LEU A 351 -28.41 -2.36 -0.61
CA LEU A 351 -29.42 -2.90 -1.52
C LEU A 351 -29.04 -4.28 -2.07
N GLU A 352 -27.74 -4.52 -2.32
CA GLU A 352 -27.22 -5.86 -2.63
C GLU A 352 -27.49 -6.84 -1.48
N LEU A 353 -27.23 -6.45 -0.23
CA LEU A 353 -27.49 -7.30 0.95
C LEU A 353 -28.98 -7.65 1.11
N PHE A 354 -29.89 -6.68 0.92
CA PHE A 354 -31.35 -6.97 0.96
C PHE A 354 -31.83 -7.84 -0.21
N ARG A 355 -31.17 -7.77 -1.37
CA ARG A 355 -31.47 -8.67 -2.49
C ARG A 355 -31.05 -10.10 -2.17
N ASP A 356 -29.92 -10.27 -1.50
CA ASP A 356 -29.39 -11.57 -1.12
C ASP A 356 -30.13 -12.15 0.10
N HIS A 357 -30.83 -11.31 0.87
CA HIS A 357 -31.63 -11.63 2.06
C HIS A 357 -33.07 -11.06 1.98
N PRO A 358 -33.91 -11.50 1.03
CA PRO A 358 -35.25 -10.95 0.84
C PRO A 358 -36.17 -11.15 2.05
N GLU A 359 -35.92 -12.16 2.89
CA GLU A 359 -36.64 -12.41 4.15
C GLU A 359 -36.49 -11.25 5.15
N ARG A 360 -35.45 -10.42 4.99
CA ARG A 360 -35.21 -9.22 5.81
C ARG A 360 -35.86 -7.95 5.23
N GLY A 361 -36.58 -8.06 4.11
CA GLY A 361 -37.15 -6.94 3.35
C GLY A 361 -38.08 -6.02 4.12
N THR A 362 -38.75 -6.51 5.18
CA THR A 362 -39.63 -5.70 6.03
C THR A 362 -38.92 -4.49 6.63
N ALA A 363 -37.64 -4.61 6.98
CA ALA A 363 -36.83 -3.50 7.49
C ALA A 363 -36.62 -2.42 6.41
N LEU A 364 -36.36 -2.83 5.16
CA LEU A 364 -36.19 -1.91 4.03
C LEU A 364 -37.51 -1.26 3.61
N GLU A 365 -38.61 -2.00 3.62
CA GLU A 365 -39.96 -1.46 3.37
C GLU A 365 -40.32 -0.36 4.37
N ALA A 366 -40.05 -0.58 5.66
CA ALA A 366 -40.36 0.34 6.74
C ALA A 366 -39.73 1.74 6.54
N VAL A 367 -38.47 1.80 6.09
CA VAL A 367 -37.78 3.08 5.80
C VAL A 367 -38.00 3.61 4.39
N SER A 368 -38.40 2.77 3.43
CA SER A 368 -38.62 3.21 2.04
C SER A 368 -40.00 3.85 1.84
N LYS A 369 -40.97 3.56 2.72
CA LYS A 369 -42.33 4.09 2.65
C LYS A 369 -42.32 5.64 2.66
N GLY A 370 -42.77 6.23 1.55
CA GLY A 370 -42.81 7.69 1.36
C GLY A 370 -41.55 8.30 0.73
N HIS A 371 -40.47 7.53 0.53
CA HIS A 371 -39.25 7.99 -0.14
C HIS A 371 -39.21 7.54 -1.60
N GLY A 372 -39.85 8.25 -2.53
CA GLY A 372 -40.15 7.77 -3.89
C GLY A 372 -39.03 7.02 -4.64
N LYS A 373 -37.78 7.53 -4.63
CA LYS A 373 -36.65 6.83 -5.27
C LYS A 373 -36.21 5.57 -4.52
N LEU A 374 -36.22 5.61 -3.18
CA LEU A 374 -35.86 4.47 -2.34
C LEU A 374 -36.96 3.41 -2.35
N ALA A 375 -38.24 3.80 -2.33
CA ALA A 375 -39.40 2.92 -2.49
C ALA A 375 -39.29 2.11 -3.80
N ALA A 376 -39.07 2.78 -4.94
CA ALA A 376 -38.89 2.10 -6.22
C ALA A 376 -37.59 1.26 -6.30
N ALA A 377 -36.57 1.57 -5.51
CA ALA A 377 -35.37 0.74 -5.41
C ALA A 377 -35.63 -0.50 -4.55
N ALA A 378 -36.30 -0.34 -3.40
CA ALA A 378 -36.72 -1.41 -2.50
C ALA A 378 -37.67 -2.37 -3.20
N GLU A 379 -38.69 -1.87 -3.92
CA GLU A 379 -39.61 -2.68 -4.72
C GLU A 379 -38.86 -3.50 -5.78
N ARG A 380 -37.83 -2.95 -6.43
CA ARG A 380 -37.01 -3.70 -7.40
C ARG A 380 -36.08 -4.73 -6.77
N VAL A 381 -35.62 -4.47 -5.55
CA VAL A 381 -34.67 -5.33 -4.81
C VAL A 381 -35.39 -6.49 -4.14
N LEU A 382 -36.55 -6.21 -3.54
CA LEU A 382 -37.40 -7.17 -2.83
C LEU A 382 -38.38 -7.87 -3.77
N GLY A 383 -38.78 -7.20 -4.84
CA GLY A 383 -39.48 -7.84 -5.95
C GLY A 383 -38.58 -8.91 -6.52
N VAL A 384 -39.06 -10.16 -6.51
CA VAL A 384 -38.48 -11.23 -7.32
C VAL A 384 -38.33 -10.65 -8.71
N ALA A 385 -37.08 -10.49 -9.20
CA ALA A 385 -36.84 -9.98 -10.55
C ALA A 385 -37.79 -10.73 -11.46
N ASP A 386 -38.76 -10.02 -12.03
CA ASP A 386 -39.82 -10.66 -12.78
C ASP A 386 -39.13 -11.28 -13.99
N ALA A 387 -38.86 -12.59 -13.91
CA ALA A 387 -38.16 -13.33 -14.95
C ALA A 387 -38.94 -13.31 -16.27
N SER A 388 -40.14 -12.70 -16.25
CA SER A 388 -41.02 -12.47 -17.37
C SER A 388 -40.79 -11.16 -18.14
N VAL A 389 -39.88 -10.24 -17.75
CA VAL A 389 -39.63 -9.03 -18.57
C VAL A 389 -39.09 -9.45 -19.95
N PRO A 390 -39.86 -9.28 -21.04
CA PRO A 390 -39.47 -9.78 -22.35
C PRO A 390 -38.26 -8.99 -22.85
N LEU A 391 -37.17 -9.69 -23.18
CA LEU A 391 -36.05 -9.06 -23.88
C LEU A 391 -36.51 -8.60 -25.27
N ALA A 392 -36.31 -7.33 -25.59
CA ALA A 392 -36.65 -6.77 -26.90
C ALA A 392 -35.97 -7.57 -28.02
N ALA A 393 -36.75 -7.99 -29.02
CA ALA A 393 -36.23 -8.71 -30.18
C ALA A 393 -35.17 -7.88 -30.90
N LYS A 394 -34.10 -8.53 -31.38
CA LYS A 394 -32.92 -7.86 -31.97
C LYS A 394 -33.23 -6.89 -33.14
N GLY A 395 -34.40 -7.02 -33.78
CA GLY A 395 -34.86 -6.16 -34.88
C GLY A 395 -35.67 -4.92 -34.48
N THR A 396 -35.96 -4.71 -33.18
CA THR A 396 -36.69 -3.53 -32.71
C THR A 396 -35.78 -2.41 -32.20
N TYR A 397 -34.46 -2.60 -32.30
CA TYR A 397 -33.50 -1.56 -31.91
C TYR A 397 -33.44 -0.45 -32.98
N PRO A 398 -33.27 0.83 -32.59
CA PRO A 398 -33.06 1.92 -33.55
C PRO A 398 -31.80 1.73 -34.40
N ASP A 399 -31.79 2.21 -35.65
CA ASP A 399 -30.66 2.12 -36.60
C ASP A 399 -29.32 2.61 -36.04
N PHE A 400 -29.33 3.60 -35.14
CA PHE A 400 -28.14 4.07 -34.44
C PHE A 400 -27.46 2.94 -33.62
N LEU A 401 -28.23 2.03 -33.02
CA LEU A 401 -27.72 0.83 -32.32
C LEU A 401 -27.20 -0.27 -33.26
N HIS A 402 -27.67 -0.27 -34.52
CA HIS A 402 -27.23 -1.19 -35.57
C HIS A 402 -25.95 -0.72 -36.25
N THR A 403 -25.94 0.53 -36.74
CA THR A 403 -24.83 1.16 -37.45
C THR A 403 -23.66 1.46 -36.54
N ARG A 404 -23.93 1.68 -35.24
CA ARG A 404 -22.94 1.96 -34.20
C ARG A 404 -21.91 2.98 -34.68
N PRO A 405 -22.31 4.19 -35.12
CA PRO A 405 -21.39 5.17 -35.72
C PRO A 405 -20.26 5.56 -34.76
N TRP A 406 -20.43 5.40 -33.44
CA TRP A 406 -19.37 5.56 -32.44
C TRP A 406 -18.29 4.46 -32.45
N LEU A 407 -18.50 3.36 -33.19
CA LEU A 407 -17.50 2.32 -33.47
C LEU A 407 -16.78 2.55 -34.79
N ALA A 408 -17.26 3.45 -35.66
CA ALA A 408 -16.53 3.82 -36.86
C ALA A 408 -15.18 4.39 -36.43
N LYS A 409 -14.08 3.81 -36.92
CA LYS A 409 -12.74 4.33 -36.64
C LYS A 409 -12.69 5.75 -37.24
N PRO A 410 -12.48 6.80 -36.44
CA PRO A 410 -12.33 8.14 -37.00
C PRO A 410 -11.16 8.14 -38.00
N LYS A 411 -11.29 8.92 -39.08
CA LYS A 411 -10.15 9.20 -39.95
C LYS A 411 -9.09 9.86 -39.07
N ARG A 412 -7.94 9.21 -38.93
CA ARG A 412 -6.80 9.81 -38.22
C ARG A 412 -6.29 10.95 -39.10
N ASN A 413 -6.15 12.14 -38.53
CA ASN A 413 -5.31 13.15 -39.15
C ASN A 413 -3.90 12.58 -39.29
N GLU A 414 -3.24 12.86 -40.41
CA GLU A 414 -1.85 12.48 -40.60
C GLU A 414 -1.00 13.33 -39.65
N ASP A 415 -0.35 12.68 -38.68
CA ASP A 415 0.54 13.34 -37.73
C ASP A 415 1.73 13.92 -38.52
N VAL A 416 1.99 15.22 -38.37
CA VAL A 416 3.19 15.85 -38.95
C VAL A 416 4.36 15.62 -38.01
N VAL A 417 5.30 14.77 -38.44
CA VAL A 417 6.51 14.46 -37.66
C VAL A 417 7.74 15.08 -38.34
N LEU A 418 8.37 16.02 -37.65
CA LEU A 418 9.62 16.65 -38.05
C LEU A 418 10.79 15.99 -37.28
N LYS A 419 11.82 15.56 -38.00
CA LYS A 419 13.02 14.96 -37.40
C LYS A 419 14.05 16.04 -37.04
N GLY A 420 14.75 15.86 -35.93
CA GLY A 420 15.92 16.68 -35.59
C GLY A 420 15.62 18.07 -35.02
N LEU A 421 14.39 18.35 -34.60
CA LEU A 421 14.09 19.57 -33.84
C LEU A 421 14.73 19.47 -32.46
N ALA A 422 15.75 20.30 -32.22
CA ALA A 422 16.33 20.46 -30.90
C ALA A 422 15.50 21.46 -30.09
N ILE A 423 15.51 21.29 -28.76
CA ILE A 423 15.13 22.37 -27.85
C ILE A 423 16.13 23.50 -28.12
N LEU A 424 15.63 24.71 -28.35
CA LEU A 424 16.46 25.86 -28.68
C LEU A 424 17.49 26.05 -27.56
N GLY A 425 18.80 25.97 -27.88
CA GLY A 425 19.93 26.07 -26.94
C GLY A 425 20.14 27.45 -26.29
N VAL A 426 19.05 28.20 -26.15
CA VAL A 426 18.92 29.50 -25.48
C VAL A 426 18.16 29.34 -24.16
N GLU A 427 18.03 28.12 -23.61
CA GLU A 427 17.16 27.84 -22.45
C GLU A 427 17.49 28.69 -21.22
N ARG A 428 18.78 29.03 -21.01
CA ARG A 428 19.20 29.92 -19.91
C ARG A 428 18.68 31.35 -20.06
N ALA A 429 18.37 31.81 -21.27
CA ALA A 429 17.84 33.16 -21.52
C ALA A 429 16.34 33.28 -21.23
N PHE A 430 15.63 32.15 -21.10
CA PHE A 430 14.18 32.11 -20.81
C PHE A 430 13.87 31.75 -19.35
N VAL A 431 14.89 31.72 -18.49
CA VAL A 431 14.73 31.47 -17.07
C VAL A 431 14.26 32.74 -16.40
N ASP A 432 13.08 32.68 -15.78
CA ASP A 432 12.66 33.73 -14.88
C ASP A 432 13.48 33.66 -13.58
N GLN A 433 14.55 34.46 -13.51
CA GLN A 433 15.41 34.54 -12.33
C GLN A 433 14.71 35.18 -11.13
N THR A 434 13.56 35.85 -11.32
CA THR A 434 12.85 36.52 -10.21
C THR A 434 12.12 35.55 -9.29
N HIS A 435 11.96 34.29 -9.73
CA HIS A 435 11.26 33.24 -8.99
C HIS A 435 12.18 32.18 -8.37
N LEU A 436 13.49 32.25 -8.62
CA LEU A 436 14.45 31.34 -8.00
C LEU A 436 14.83 31.88 -6.61
N PRO A 437 14.59 31.11 -5.52
CA PRO A 437 15.08 31.49 -4.21
C PRO A 437 16.62 31.62 -4.23
N GLU A 438 17.14 32.53 -3.39
CA GLU A 438 18.58 32.68 -3.22
C GLU A 438 19.13 31.39 -2.61
N ALA A 439 19.97 30.69 -3.37
CA ALA A 439 20.47 29.38 -2.96
C ALA A 439 21.32 29.52 -1.69
N PRO A 440 21.20 28.60 -0.71
CA PRO A 440 22.07 28.62 0.45
C PRO A 440 23.55 28.49 0.03
N PRO A 441 24.51 28.98 0.82
CA PRO A 441 25.92 28.82 0.50
C PRO A 441 26.28 27.34 0.37
N SER A 442 26.92 26.95 -0.74
CA SER A 442 27.32 25.55 -0.94
C SER A 442 28.44 25.14 0.02
N GLY A 443 28.44 23.88 0.45
CA GLY A 443 29.61 23.29 1.11
C GLY A 443 30.85 23.26 0.18
N PRO A 444 32.04 22.92 0.71
CA PRO A 444 33.22 22.68 -0.12
C PRO A 444 32.99 21.47 -1.04
N PRO A 445 33.53 21.48 -2.27
CA PRO A 445 33.46 20.33 -3.19
C PRO A 445 34.10 19.10 -2.58
N LEU A 446 33.59 17.92 -2.94
CA LEU A 446 34.24 16.66 -2.60
C LEU A 446 35.61 16.58 -3.31
N SER A 447 36.53 15.82 -2.71
CA SER A 447 37.72 15.41 -3.45
C SER A 447 37.30 14.57 -4.67
N ALA A 448 38.10 14.58 -5.74
CA ALA A 448 37.79 13.80 -6.94
C ALA A 448 37.54 12.31 -6.63
N GLU A 449 38.35 11.73 -5.74
CA GLU A 449 38.22 10.36 -5.26
C GLU A 449 36.91 10.14 -4.49
N ALA A 450 36.54 11.04 -3.56
CA ALA A 450 35.29 10.92 -2.80
C ALA A 450 34.05 11.10 -3.70
N ARG A 451 34.14 11.97 -4.71
CA ARG A 451 33.08 12.16 -5.71
C ARG A 451 32.92 10.94 -6.60
N GLU A 452 34.02 10.37 -7.11
CA GLU A 452 33.98 9.15 -7.92
C GLU A 452 33.40 7.98 -7.11
N ALA A 453 33.87 7.79 -5.87
CA ALA A 453 33.34 6.77 -4.97
C ALA A 453 31.83 6.96 -4.71
N LEU A 454 31.38 8.18 -4.42
CA LEU A 454 29.96 8.52 -4.25
C LEU A 454 29.14 8.20 -5.50
N PHE A 455 29.62 8.56 -6.68
CA PHE A 455 28.88 8.37 -7.92
C PHE A 455 28.81 6.90 -8.31
N ASP A 456 29.88 6.16 -8.07
CA ASP A 456 29.92 4.72 -8.26
C ASP A 456 29.00 3.98 -7.30
N ASP A 457 28.96 4.42 -6.04
CA ASP A 457 28.02 3.94 -5.05
C ASP A 457 26.58 4.20 -5.50
N VAL A 458 26.26 5.43 -5.89
CA VAL A 458 24.94 5.77 -6.43
C VAL A 458 24.60 4.95 -7.67
N LYS A 459 25.52 4.69 -8.59
CA LYS A 459 25.23 3.84 -9.77
C LYS A 459 24.96 2.38 -9.40
N ARG A 460 25.60 1.86 -8.35
CA ARG A 460 25.45 0.47 -7.90
C ARG A 460 24.22 0.30 -7.01
N SER A 461 23.90 1.31 -6.22
CA SER A 461 22.75 1.29 -5.32
C SER A 461 21.47 1.36 -6.13
N GLU A 462 20.52 0.48 -5.84
CA GLU A 462 19.26 0.45 -6.61
C GLU A 462 18.37 1.71 -6.35
N ASN A 463 18.58 2.45 -5.24
CA ASN A 463 17.88 3.66 -4.76
C ASN A 463 18.82 4.39 -3.77
N VAL A 464 18.99 5.70 -3.91
CA VAL A 464 19.75 6.55 -2.98
C VAL A 464 18.84 7.66 -2.48
N TRP A 465 18.67 7.77 -1.17
CA TRP A 465 17.92 8.86 -0.56
C TRP A 465 18.87 9.99 -0.17
N VAL A 466 18.54 11.21 -0.62
CA VAL A 466 19.25 12.42 -0.24
C VAL A 466 18.36 13.25 0.69
N GLN A 467 18.74 13.28 1.96
CA GLN A 467 18.31 14.33 2.89
C GLN A 467 19.33 15.47 2.80
N GLN A 468 18.92 16.73 2.83
CA GLN A 468 19.92 17.79 2.69
C GLN A 468 20.98 17.76 3.80
N ALA A 469 22.22 17.92 3.33
CA ALA A 469 23.53 17.77 3.96
C ALA A 469 24.17 16.38 3.96
N TRP A 470 23.45 15.28 3.66
CA TRP A 470 24.02 13.93 3.82
C TRP A 470 23.40 12.88 2.89
N GLN A 471 24.22 12.09 2.19
CA GLN A 471 23.82 10.75 1.74
C GLN A 471 23.67 9.85 2.99
N ILE A 472 22.65 9.02 3.10
CA ILE A 472 22.56 7.99 4.15
C ILE A 472 22.66 6.62 3.49
N GLU A 473 23.88 6.10 3.40
CA GLU A 473 24.13 4.67 3.23
C GLU A 473 25.22 4.26 4.25
N GLY A 474 24.86 3.43 5.24
CA GLY A 474 25.80 2.93 6.26
C GLY A 474 26.41 3.95 7.24
N HIS A 475 25.70 5.03 7.61
CA HIS A 475 26.14 6.09 8.55
C HIS A 475 27.22 7.07 8.04
N ARG A 476 27.66 7.00 6.78
CA ARG A 476 28.57 8.01 6.23
C ARG A 476 27.80 9.19 5.68
N LYS A 477 28.39 10.36 5.84
CA LYS A 477 27.72 11.64 5.86
C LYS A 477 28.59 12.55 4.98
N HIS A 478 28.20 12.76 3.71
CA HIS A 478 28.93 13.59 2.74
C HIS A 478 28.23 14.95 2.52
N ALA A 479 28.96 16.05 2.74
CA ALA A 479 28.55 17.36 2.27
C ALA A 479 28.79 17.43 0.75
N VAL A 480 27.76 17.74 -0.03
CA VAL A 480 27.80 17.83 -1.50
C VAL A 480 27.51 19.25 -1.95
N THR A 481 28.19 19.69 -3.00
CA THR A 481 27.91 20.99 -3.65
C THR A 481 26.61 20.95 -4.45
N HIS A 482 26.10 22.11 -4.84
CA HIS A 482 24.94 22.20 -5.73
C HIS A 482 25.20 21.55 -7.09
N GLU A 483 26.43 21.67 -7.61
CA GLU A 483 26.82 21.05 -8.88
C GLU A 483 26.85 19.52 -8.77
N GLU A 484 27.34 18.98 -7.65
CA GLU A 484 27.33 17.54 -7.40
C GLU A 484 25.89 17.03 -7.20
N LEU A 485 25.05 17.77 -6.47
CA LEU A 485 23.62 17.45 -6.33
C LEU A 485 22.87 17.47 -7.67
N ALA A 486 23.15 18.45 -8.52
CA ALA A 486 22.61 18.54 -9.87
C ALA A 486 22.99 17.32 -10.73
N GLN A 487 24.24 16.87 -10.63
CA GLN A 487 24.69 15.68 -11.32
C GLN A 487 24.07 14.42 -10.74
N LEU A 488 23.93 14.34 -9.42
CA LEU A 488 23.22 13.24 -8.76
C LEU A 488 21.76 13.16 -9.22
N ALA A 489 21.13 14.31 -9.47
CA ALA A 489 19.79 14.43 -10.02
C ALA A 489 19.63 13.85 -11.43
N THR A 490 20.69 13.33 -12.06
CA THR A 490 20.62 12.57 -13.32
C THR A 490 20.50 11.05 -13.14
N PHE A 491 20.89 10.50 -11.98
CA PHE A 491 20.82 9.05 -11.74
C PHE A 491 19.42 8.57 -11.36
N GLU A 492 18.83 7.68 -12.16
CA GLU A 492 17.43 7.24 -12.06
C GLU A 492 16.96 6.80 -10.67
N ASN A 493 17.89 6.36 -9.84
CA ASN A 493 17.69 5.82 -8.51
C ASN A 493 17.78 6.86 -7.37
N LEU A 494 18.01 8.15 -7.66
CA LEU A 494 17.99 9.20 -6.64
C LEU A 494 16.55 9.51 -6.16
N PHE A 495 16.34 9.55 -4.86
CA PHE A 495 15.12 10.01 -4.17
C PHE A 495 15.47 11.16 -3.22
N VAL A 496 14.55 12.10 -3.05
CA VAL A 496 14.75 13.27 -2.21
C VAL A 496 13.60 13.39 -1.24
N ASP A 497 13.90 13.56 0.06
CA ASP A 497 12.89 13.54 1.12
C ASP A 497 12.06 14.83 1.20
N ASP A 498 12.60 15.95 0.72
CA ASP A 498 11.91 17.23 0.62
C ASP A 498 12.23 17.88 -0.73
N GLU A 499 11.38 17.63 -1.74
CA GLU A 499 11.59 18.17 -3.07
C GLU A 499 11.45 19.70 -3.13
N ALA A 500 10.67 20.32 -2.24
CA ALA A 500 10.51 21.76 -2.22
C ALA A 500 11.82 22.44 -1.80
N LEU A 501 12.45 21.92 -0.74
CA LEU A 501 13.76 22.37 -0.30
C LEU A 501 14.85 22.07 -1.35
N PHE A 502 14.79 20.91 -2.00
CA PHE A 502 15.71 20.55 -3.08
C PHE A 502 15.65 21.53 -4.25
N VAL A 503 14.44 21.82 -4.74
CA VAL A 503 14.22 22.84 -5.78
C VAL A 503 14.67 24.21 -5.31
N ALA A 504 14.39 24.59 -4.06
CA ALA A 504 14.83 25.86 -3.51
C ALA A 504 16.37 25.99 -3.43
N THR A 505 17.08 24.87 -3.43
CA THR A 505 18.54 24.85 -3.25
C THR A 505 19.29 24.85 -4.56
N ILE A 506 18.92 23.96 -5.50
CA ILE A 506 19.64 23.81 -6.77
C ILE A 506 18.88 24.40 -7.96
N GLY A 507 17.69 24.97 -7.72
CA GLY A 507 16.90 25.66 -8.74
C GLY A 507 16.63 24.77 -9.96
N LEU A 508 16.89 25.32 -11.15
CA LEU A 508 16.66 24.62 -12.42
C LEU A 508 17.54 23.38 -12.62
N ASP A 509 18.64 23.25 -11.88
CA ASP A 509 19.46 22.05 -11.94
C ASP A 509 18.77 20.84 -11.30
N ALA A 510 17.63 21.04 -10.63
CA ALA A 510 16.73 19.96 -10.20
C ALA A 510 15.90 19.35 -11.36
N ILE A 511 15.81 20.00 -12.53
CA ILE A 511 14.95 19.54 -13.63
C ILE A 511 15.23 18.07 -14.04
N PRO A 512 16.48 17.58 -14.14
CA PRO A 512 16.76 16.18 -14.47
C PRO A 512 16.08 15.17 -13.53
N TYR A 513 15.83 15.52 -12.26
CA TYR A 513 15.06 14.68 -11.33
C TYR A 513 13.59 14.57 -11.79
N PHE A 514 13.01 15.68 -12.24
CA PHE A 514 11.63 15.77 -12.72
C PHE A 514 11.45 15.39 -14.21
N GLU A 515 12.50 15.22 -15.01
CA GLU A 515 12.37 14.74 -16.41
C GLU A 515 12.06 13.22 -16.49
N ARG A 516 12.22 12.51 -15.36
CA ARG A 516 12.00 11.07 -15.20
C ARG A 516 10.50 10.71 -15.13
N ASP A 517 10.19 9.60 -14.46
CA ASP A 517 8.84 9.12 -14.21
C ASP A 517 8.24 9.65 -12.88
N TRP A 518 8.76 10.77 -12.33
CA TRP A 518 8.28 11.35 -11.05
C TRP A 518 6.76 11.57 -11.04
N SER A 519 6.18 11.87 -12.21
CA SER A 519 4.75 12.08 -12.34
C SER A 519 3.96 10.88 -11.82
N ARG A 520 4.47 9.64 -11.91
CA ARG A 520 3.84 8.43 -11.34
C ARG A 520 3.65 8.51 -9.83
N HIS A 521 4.56 9.20 -9.15
CA HIS A 521 4.59 9.35 -7.70
C HIS A 521 3.60 10.40 -7.17
N LEU A 522 3.05 11.25 -8.05
CA LEU A 522 2.05 12.25 -7.68
C LEU A 522 0.75 11.68 -7.10
N ASP A 523 0.44 10.41 -7.32
CA ASP A 523 -0.77 9.78 -6.78
C ASP A 523 -0.53 9.13 -5.40
N TYR A 524 0.69 9.25 -4.85
CA TYR A 524 1.06 8.77 -3.52
C TYR A 524 1.06 9.92 -2.50
N GLU A 525 1.27 9.60 -1.23
CA GLU A 525 1.48 10.59 -0.16
C GLU A 525 2.67 11.50 -0.49
N GLY A 526 2.55 12.80 -0.25
CA GLY A 526 3.55 13.81 -0.65
C GLY A 526 3.40 14.36 -2.07
N GLY A 527 2.52 13.80 -2.90
CA GLY A 527 2.39 14.23 -4.30
C GLY A 527 2.03 15.71 -4.50
N ALA A 528 1.31 16.34 -3.56
CA ALA A 528 0.98 17.76 -3.64
C ALA A 528 2.20 18.67 -3.39
N GLU A 529 3.06 18.25 -2.47
CA GLU A 529 4.33 18.89 -2.14
C GLU A 529 5.30 18.76 -3.31
N THR A 530 5.46 17.55 -3.86
CA THR A 530 6.28 17.31 -5.06
C THR A 530 5.78 18.12 -6.26
N PHE A 531 4.45 18.18 -6.48
CA PHE A 531 3.87 19.01 -7.54
C PHE A 531 4.16 20.50 -7.32
N ARG A 532 4.05 20.99 -6.09
CA ARG A 532 4.37 22.39 -5.75
C ARG A 532 5.84 22.71 -6.03
N ALA A 533 6.75 21.84 -5.63
CA ALA A 533 8.18 21.96 -5.92
C ALA A 533 8.43 22.04 -7.43
N ALA A 534 7.85 21.11 -8.19
CA ALA A 534 7.94 21.08 -9.65
C ALA A 534 7.41 22.35 -10.32
N THR A 535 6.30 22.94 -9.83
CA THR A 535 5.73 24.17 -10.41
C THR A 535 6.59 25.41 -10.19
N ALA A 536 7.55 25.40 -9.27
CA ALA A 536 8.50 26.49 -9.11
C ALA A 536 9.57 26.52 -10.23
N LEU A 537 9.75 25.41 -10.96
CA LEU A 537 10.73 25.27 -12.05
C LEU A 537 10.17 25.78 -13.38
N VAL A 538 10.16 27.10 -13.59
CA VAL A 538 9.66 27.70 -14.84
C VAL A 538 10.75 27.68 -15.92
N SER A 539 10.70 26.68 -16.80
CA SER A 539 11.69 26.48 -17.86
C SER A 539 11.09 25.73 -19.06
N PRO A 540 11.59 25.96 -20.30
CA PRO A 540 11.25 25.14 -21.46
C PRO A 540 11.44 23.64 -21.22
N ARG A 541 12.50 23.24 -20.48
CA ARG A 541 12.78 21.82 -20.20
C ARG A 541 11.71 21.18 -19.30
N MET A 542 11.31 21.91 -18.27
CA MET A 542 10.28 21.45 -17.32
C MET A 542 8.91 21.29 -17.99
N ALA A 543 8.64 22.04 -19.06
CA ALA A 543 7.39 21.92 -19.83
C ALA A 543 7.13 20.48 -20.33
N ILE A 544 8.18 19.72 -20.66
CA ILE A 544 8.07 18.33 -21.12
C ILE A 544 7.60 17.42 -19.98
N ALA A 545 8.18 17.58 -18.79
CA ALA A 545 7.75 16.84 -17.60
C ALA A 545 6.30 17.19 -17.22
N MET A 546 5.96 18.48 -17.22
CA MET A 546 4.63 18.98 -16.86
C MET A 546 3.56 18.56 -17.87
N SER A 547 3.88 18.39 -19.16
CA SER A 547 2.88 17.91 -20.14
C SER A 547 2.39 16.50 -19.82
N ARG A 548 3.28 15.63 -19.30
CA ARG A 548 2.89 14.30 -18.80
C ARG A 548 1.96 14.40 -17.59
N VAL A 549 2.18 15.37 -16.70
CA VAL A 549 1.31 15.63 -15.55
C VAL A 549 -0.06 16.15 -15.99
N ALA A 550 -0.13 16.99 -17.03
CA ALA A 550 -1.39 17.48 -17.60
C ALA A 550 -2.30 16.34 -18.10
N ALA A 551 -1.72 15.22 -18.54
CA ALA A 551 -2.47 14.03 -18.93
C ALA A 551 -3.18 13.34 -17.74
N LYS A 552 -2.71 13.54 -16.50
CA LYS A 552 -3.31 12.95 -15.29
C LYS A 552 -4.54 13.72 -14.82
N LYS A 553 -5.67 13.01 -14.66
CA LYS A 553 -6.97 13.63 -14.32
C LYS A 553 -6.94 14.45 -13.03
N SER A 554 -6.27 13.96 -11.98
CA SER A 554 -6.15 14.60 -10.66
C SER A 554 -5.38 15.92 -10.71
N TRP A 555 -4.37 16.01 -11.57
CA TRP A 555 -3.39 17.12 -11.60
C TRP A 555 -3.56 18.06 -12.80
N ARG A 556 -4.39 17.69 -13.77
CA ARG A 556 -4.62 18.42 -15.02
C ARG A 556 -4.98 19.89 -14.79
N GLY A 557 -5.95 20.17 -13.91
CA GLY A 557 -6.43 21.54 -13.72
C GLY A 557 -5.32 22.48 -13.24
N ALA A 558 -4.58 22.08 -12.22
CA ALA A 558 -3.46 22.87 -11.68
C ALA A 558 -2.31 22.99 -12.69
N THR A 559 -1.98 21.92 -13.40
CA THR A 559 -0.92 21.90 -14.41
C THR A 559 -1.22 22.81 -15.60
N LEU A 560 -2.46 22.77 -16.11
CA LEU A 560 -2.88 23.65 -17.20
C LEU A 560 -2.96 25.12 -16.77
N ALA A 561 -3.31 25.39 -15.51
CA ALA A 561 -3.20 26.74 -14.95
C ALA A 561 -1.76 27.25 -14.95
N TRP A 562 -0.79 26.42 -14.56
CA TRP A 562 0.64 26.73 -14.61
C TRP A 562 1.11 27.02 -16.04
N PHE A 563 0.72 26.20 -17.03
CA PHE A 563 1.06 26.45 -18.43
C PHE A 563 0.54 27.80 -18.95
N ARG A 564 -0.69 28.19 -18.57
CA ARG A 564 -1.26 29.50 -18.96
C ARG A 564 -0.49 30.66 -18.35
N GLN A 565 -0.09 30.53 -17.09
CA GLN A 565 0.67 31.58 -16.40
C GLN A 565 2.07 31.80 -17.00
N HIS A 566 2.67 30.76 -17.60
CA HIS A 566 4.06 30.78 -18.08
C HIS A 566 4.19 30.50 -19.58
N ALA A 567 3.15 30.79 -20.37
CA ALA A 567 3.05 30.40 -21.78
C ALA A 567 4.27 30.81 -22.62
N GLU A 568 4.76 32.04 -22.46
CA GLU A 568 5.92 32.56 -23.22
C GLU A 568 7.21 31.75 -23.01
N ILE A 569 7.41 31.21 -21.80
CA ILE A 569 8.61 30.45 -21.41
C ILE A 569 8.48 28.99 -21.81
N VAL A 570 7.31 28.38 -21.63
CA VAL A 570 7.12 26.92 -21.74
C VAL A 570 6.84 26.46 -23.17
N VAL A 571 6.21 27.29 -24.00
CA VAL A 571 5.86 26.94 -25.40
C VAL A 571 7.07 26.52 -26.24
N PRO A 572 8.24 27.21 -26.19
CA PRO A 572 9.44 26.76 -26.89
C PRO A 572 9.87 25.33 -26.55
N GLY A 573 9.63 24.88 -25.30
CA GLY A 573 9.93 23.53 -24.85
C GLY A 573 8.91 22.47 -25.28
N LEU A 574 7.66 22.87 -25.51
CA LEU A 574 6.58 21.97 -25.95
C LEU A 574 6.63 21.66 -27.45
N LEU A 575 7.12 22.60 -28.28
CA LEU A 575 7.05 22.47 -29.74
C LEU A 575 7.91 21.33 -30.31
N PRO A 576 9.20 21.16 -29.95
CA PRO A 576 9.99 20.03 -30.47
C PRO A 576 9.37 18.65 -30.20
N PRO A 577 8.92 18.31 -28.97
CA PRO A 577 8.25 17.03 -28.74
C PRO A 577 6.85 16.95 -29.38
N ALA A 578 6.09 18.05 -29.46
CA ALA A 578 4.80 18.08 -30.16
C ALA A 578 4.91 17.81 -31.67
N LEU A 579 6.07 18.06 -32.28
CA LEU A 579 6.36 17.78 -33.68
C LEU A 579 7.27 16.55 -33.86
N GLY A 580 7.63 15.87 -32.75
CA GLY A 580 8.59 14.79 -32.71
C GLY A 580 7.98 13.41 -32.96
N ALA A 581 8.84 12.37 -32.99
CA ALA A 581 8.44 11.01 -33.34
C ALA A 581 7.73 10.24 -32.20
N ASP A 582 8.02 10.55 -30.92
CA ASP A 582 7.40 9.90 -29.77
C ASP A 582 5.89 10.22 -29.71
N ALA A 583 5.05 9.26 -30.09
CA ALA A 583 3.62 9.45 -30.18
C ALA A 583 2.93 9.74 -28.84
N LYS A 584 3.45 9.24 -27.71
CA LYS A 584 2.84 9.46 -26.39
C LYS A 584 3.18 10.87 -25.91
N LEU A 585 4.45 11.26 -26.02
CA LEU A 585 4.89 12.59 -25.62
C LEU A 585 4.34 13.67 -26.55
N ARG A 586 4.32 13.42 -27.86
CA ARG A 586 3.71 14.30 -28.87
C ARG A 586 2.29 14.68 -28.49
N ARG A 587 1.42 13.70 -28.24
CA ARG A 587 0.02 13.95 -27.85
C ARG A 587 -0.10 14.77 -26.57
N ALA A 588 0.73 14.48 -25.56
CA ALA A 588 0.70 15.23 -24.31
C ALA A 588 1.06 16.70 -24.52
N CYS A 589 2.06 16.99 -25.36
CA CYS A 589 2.44 18.36 -25.71
C CYS A 589 1.42 19.04 -26.64
N GLU A 590 0.87 18.34 -27.64
CA GLU A 590 -0.22 18.84 -28.50
C GLU A 590 -1.44 19.25 -27.67
N ASP A 591 -1.88 18.41 -26.73
CA ASP A 591 -3.04 18.68 -25.87
C ASP A 591 -2.83 19.98 -25.05
N VAL A 592 -1.60 20.23 -24.58
CA VAL A 592 -1.26 21.46 -23.87
C VAL A 592 -1.24 22.67 -24.81
N LEU A 593 -0.66 22.55 -26.02
CA LEU A 593 -0.63 23.63 -27.00
C LEU A 593 -2.04 24.03 -27.48
N LEU A 594 -2.92 23.04 -27.70
CA LEU A 594 -4.32 23.27 -28.03
C LEU A 594 -5.07 23.94 -26.87
N HIS A 595 -4.79 23.54 -25.62
CA HIS A 595 -5.32 24.22 -24.45
C HIS A 595 -4.88 25.69 -24.39
N LEU A 596 -3.60 25.97 -24.66
CA LEU A 596 -3.07 27.34 -24.69
C LEU A 596 -3.69 28.18 -25.81
N ARG A 597 -3.85 27.61 -27.01
CA ARG A 597 -4.59 28.24 -28.13
C ARG A 597 -5.99 28.69 -27.69
N ASP A 598 -6.74 27.78 -27.06
CA ASP A 598 -8.11 28.04 -26.60
C ASP A 598 -8.18 29.14 -25.52
N HIS A 599 -7.04 29.52 -24.93
CA HIS A 599 -6.90 30.57 -23.93
C HIS A 599 -6.21 31.84 -24.46
N GLY A 600 -6.08 32.01 -25.78
CA GLY A 600 -5.57 33.23 -26.40
C GLY A 600 -4.06 33.25 -26.70
N GLU A 601 -3.32 32.20 -26.36
CA GLU A 601 -1.86 32.12 -26.53
C GLU A 601 -1.42 31.74 -27.96
N THR A 602 -2.28 31.98 -28.96
CA THR A 602 -2.04 31.58 -30.36
C THR A 602 -0.80 32.27 -30.94
N GLU A 603 -0.62 33.58 -30.69
CA GLU A 603 0.54 34.32 -31.20
C GLU A 603 1.84 33.91 -30.52
N THR A 604 1.80 33.54 -29.24
CA THR A 604 2.93 32.99 -28.48
C THR A 604 3.42 31.69 -29.15
N ILE A 605 2.49 30.79 -29.48
CA ILE A 605 2.78 29.53 -30.17
C ILE A 605 3.37 29.77 -31.56
N ARG A 606 2.78 30.67 -32.35
CA ARG A 606 3.28 31.04 -33.68
C ARG A 606 4.68 31.66 -33.64
N LYS A 607 4.92 32.55 -32.68
CA LYS A 607 6.23 33.20 -32.49
C LYS A 607 7.32 32.17 -32.22
N ALA A 608 7.07 31.22 -31.33
CA ALA A 608 8.02 30.14 -31.04
C ALA A 608 8.21 29.18 -32.23
N ALA A 609 7.14 28.89 -32.99
CA ALA A 609 7.22 28.06 -34.19
C ALA A 609 8.09 28.69 -35.29
N ARG A 610 7.97 30.01 -35.50
CA ARG A 610 8.82 30.76 -36.44
C ARG A 610 10.31 30.66 -36.09
N ALA A 611 10.65 30.65 -34.81
CA ALA A 611 12.03 30.49 -34.35
C ALA A 611 12.61 29.09 -34.66
N LEU A 612 11.77 28.08 -34.88
CA LEU A 612 12.16 26.72 -35.28
C LEU A 612 12.19 26.51 -36.81
N GLY A 613 11.74 27.50 -37.59
CA GLY A 613 11.76 27.48 -39.06
C GLY A 613 10.39 27.31 -39.73
N GLU A 614 10.39 27.39 -41.06
CA GLU A 614 9.17 27.39 -41.88
C GLU A 614 8.37 26.08 -41.75
N ALA A 615 9.05 24.93 -41.78
CA ALA A 615 8.41 23.62 -41.63
C ALA A 615 7.69 23.47 -40.27
N ALA A 616 8.29 23.96 -39.19
CA ALA A 616 7.66 23.96 -37.87
C ALA A 616 6.46 24.91 -37.82
N THR A 617 6.56 26.08 -38.47
CA THR A 617 5.46 27.04 -38.60
C THR A 617 4.26 26.40 -39.30
N GLU A 618 4.48 25.76 -40.44
CA GLU A 618 3.41 25.08 -41.20
C GLU A 618 2.75 23.95 -40.37
N ALA A 619 3.56 23.11 -39.72
CA ALA A 619 3.06 22.03 -38.89
C ALA A 619 2.20 22.53 -37.71
N VAL A 620 2.62 23.64 -37.09
CA VAL A 620 1.90 24.28 -35.99
C VAL A 620 0.59 24.90 -36.48
N GLU A 621 0.54 25.55 -37.63
CA GLU A 621 -0.74 26.05 -38.18
C GLU A 621 -1.73 24.91 -38.42
N ARG A 622 -1.27 23.75 -38.93
CA ARG A 622 -2.14 22.56 -39.06
C ARG A 622 -2.63 22.05 -37.71
N LEU A 623 -1.77 22.06 -36.68
CA LEU A 623 -2.15 21.69 -35.31
C LEU A 623 -3.20 22.68 -34.75
N LEU A 624 -2.97 23.98 -34.88
CA LEU A 624 -3.82 25.03 -34.32
C LEU A 624 -5.19 25.12 -35.03
N THR A 625 -5.29 24.72 -36.29
CA THR A 625 -6.54 24.68 -37.05
C THR A 625 -7.33 23.38 -36.85
N ARG A 626 -6.80 22.42 -36.08
CA ARG A 626 -7.46 21.15 -35.78
C ARG A 626 -8.80 21.36 -35.07
N ASP A 627 -9.86 20.84 -35.66
CA ASP A 627 -11.20 20.83 -35.08
C ASP A 627 -11.23 19.95 -33.81
N PRO A 628 -11.51 20.54 -32.63
CA PRO A 628 -11.56 19.78 -31.38
C PRO A 628 -12.66 18.70 -31.37
N LEU A 629 -13.74 18.87 -32.16
CA LEU A 629 -14.87 17.95 -32.24
C LEU A 629 -14.54 16.66 -33.01
N LEU A 630 -13.45 16.64 -33.78
CA LEU A 630 -12.97 15.43 -34.46
C LEU A 630 -12.17 14.50 -33.54
N THR A 631 -11.91 14.91 -32.29
CA THR A 631 -11.29 14.02 -31.30
C THR A 631 -12.33 12.96 -30.89
N PRO A 632 -12.05 11.65 -31.03
CA PRO A 632 -13.04 10.62 -30.74
C PRO A 632 -13.52 10.75 -29.29
N ALA A 633 -14.79 11.08 -29.11
CA ALA A 633 -15.43 10.98 -27.81
C ALA A 633 -15.25 9.53 -27.34
N LYS A 634 -14.54 9.34 -26.23
CA LYS A 634 -14.37 8.01 -25.64
C LYS A 634 -15.79 7.51 -25.34
N PRO A 635 -16.25 6.41 -25.97
CA PRO A 635 -17.61 5.94 -25.75
C PRO A 635 -17.81 5.74 -24.24
N PRO A 636 -18.97 6.11 -23.69
CA PRO A 636 -19.22 5.94 -22.26
C PRO A 636 -18.97 4.48 -21.89
N LYS A 637 -18.27 4.26 -20.76
CA LYS A 637 -18.11 2.91 -20.23
C LYS A 637 -19.50 2.31 -20.05
N ARG A 638 -19.70 1.06 -20.48
CA ARG A 638 -20.96 0.35 -20.23
C ARG A 638 -21.25 0.39 -18.72
N PRO A 639 -22.50 0.64 -18.31
CA PRO A 639 -22.87 0.48 -16.90
C PRO A 639 -22.52 -0.96 -16.50
N SER A 640 -21.72 -1.09 -15.44
CA SER A 640 -21.33 -2.36 -14.81
C SER A 640 -22.41 -2.84 -13.87
#